data_AF-A0AAV8A3X2-F1
#
_entry.id   AF-A0AAV8A3X2-F1
#
_cell.length_a   1.000
_cell.length_b   1.000
_cell.length_c   1.000
_cell.angle_alpha   90.00
_cell.angle_beta   90.00
_cell.angle_gamma   90.00
#
_symmetry.space_group_name_H-M   'P 1'
#
loop_
_entity.id
_entity.type
_entity.pdbx_description
1 polymer ?
#
loop_
_entity_poly.entity_id
_entity_poly.type
_entity_poly.pdbx_seq_one_letter_code
_entity_poly.pdbx_strand_id
1 'polypeptide(L)'
;MQSLLNRTQQILPSGSANILARTFIQPIQDRRIYQHPILEIPEKKKVDFTWNGVKLQGYEGEALSSSLIANGQTVFGFHTRDGSPQGIFCANGQCSQCMVVVDGLSKKSCMIPLEEGMNVKYAELTLPKSHESFSTKDIPTKEVDVLIIGGGPSGLSASIELGKQGVDVLCIDDKDRFGGKLVLQTHKFFGSAEECYAGTRGYRIGEILEKEVRKYESVTLKNNSTALAVYSDKTIGILTNGKYELIKPKKLLVATGAREKFLSFPGNTLPGVYGAGAFQTLVNRDLVKCSDKVMIIGGGNVGLIGGYHAIQAGIEVVGLVEALPECGGYKVHEDKLRRLGVPIMTRHTIVEAKGDEKVEQVVIAQLDDNWNIIEGTYQTYDVDTILLAVGLEECREFTDKAKKYGLDVYSAGDAQEIAEASAAMFTGKIAGRKILKSLGKKIQIPEEWEEKAEILKSKPGEVQLEREQFEDNEGFFPVFHCFQDIPCDACTAACSHGNIETGEEGITEIPQFIGEVDDCDGCLRCVSECPGLAVTLVDCNDDPDNPVVTFPYEIWKSDVKVGSKVEVIDDFGATIGRFPVERIIKRGETLLVSVKMPFKYAKSAASVVKKIEKVDPQLIYEKKSPKDSSIVCRCERITAGEIRKVIKDGARDMNQIKIATRAGMGACGSKTCNSVIGRIFREEGIPPEDITPRVMRPLYVEVSMGAFAGLD
;
A
#
# COMPACT_ATOMS: atom_id res chain seq x y z
N MET A 1 1.60 -50.96 16.55
CA MET A 1 1.22 -49.57 16.89
C MET A 1 2.35 -48.75 17.52
N GLN A 2 3.27 -49.34 18.31
CA GLN A 2 4.45 -48.60 18.83
C GLN A 2 5.60 -48.35 17.84
N SER A 3 5.69 -49.08 16.71
CA SER A 3 6.74 -48.87 15.70
C SER A 3 6.44 -47.75 14.68
N LEU A 4 5.20 -47.23 14.64
CA LEU A 4 4.79 -46.10 13.79
C LEU A 4 4.93 -44.74 14.49
N LEU A 5 5.05 -44.71 15.82
CA LEU A 5 5.29 -43.49 16.61
C LEU A 5 6.77 -43.07 16.64
N ASN A 6 7.71 -44.01 16.42
CA ASN A 6 9.14 -43.72 16.49
C ASN A 6 9.76 -43.21 15.16
N ARG A 7 9.01 -43.18 14.05
CA ARG A 7 9.50 -42.62 12.77
C ARG A 7 9.15 -41.14 12.54
N THR A 8 8.31 -40.55 13.40
CA THR A 8 7.90 -39.14 13.30
C THR A 8 8.71 -38.20 14.20
N GLN A 9 9.68 -38.72 14.99
CA GLN A 9 10.50 -37.93 15.92
C GLN A 9 11.94 -37.65 15.45
N GLN A 10 12.33 -38.04 14.23
CA GLN A 10 13.71 -37.86 13.73
C GLN A 10 13.90 -36.81 12.63
N ILE A 11 12.99 -35.86 12.49
CA ILE A 11 13.20 -34.64 11.66
C ILE A 11 12.70 -33.43 12.44
N LEU A 12 13.30 -33.16 13.59
CA LEU A 12 13.28 -31.83 14.21
C LEU A 12 14.74 -31.45 14.44
N PRO A 13 15.24 -30.35 13.82
CA PRO A 13 16.57 -29.88 14.14
C PRO A 13 16.63 -29.55 15.64
N SER A 14 17.80 -29.79 16.23
CA SER A 14 18.14 -29.72 17.66
C SER A 14 17.99 -28.33 18.31
N GLY A 15 17.28 -27.39 17.70
CA GLY A 15 16.94 -26.07 18.26
C GLY A 15 15.59 -26.01 19.00
N SER A 16 14.79 -27.09 18.97
CA SER A 16 13.42 -27.11 19.50
C SER A 16 13.31 -27.17 21.04
N ALA A 17 14.43 -27.27 21.76
CA ALA A 17 14.43 -27.40 23.22
C ALA A 17 14.36 -26.06 24.00
N ASN A 18 14.39 -24.89 23.34
CA ASN A 18 14.47 -23.58 24.02
C ASN A 18 13.31 -22.60 23.76
N ILE A 19 12.25 -23.02 23.05
CA ILE A 19 11.10 -22.14 22.78
C ILE A 19 10.28 -21.86 24.05
N LEU A 20 10.26 -22.80 25.00
CA LEU A 20 9.45 -22.73 26.23
C LEU A 20 9.96 -21.75 27.31
N ALA A 21 11.09 -21.07 27.11
CA ALA A 21 11.69 -20.18 28.11
C ALA A 21 11.74 -18.70 27.70
N ARG A 22 11.25 -18.32 26.52
CA ARG A 22 11.26 -16.92 26.06
C ARG A 22 9.94 -16.23 26.40
N THR A 23 9.74 -15.88 27.67
CA THR A 23 8.82 -14.79 28.10
C THR A 23 9.43 -13.41 27.83
N PHE A 24 10.11 -13.28 26.68
CA PHE A 24 10.73 -12.03 26.29
C PHE A 24 9.61 -11.04 25.92
N ILE A 25 9.52 -9.94 26.65
CA ILE A 25 8.62 -8.83 26.31
C ILE A 25 9.53 -7.66 25.99
N GLN A 26 9.33 -7.07 24.82
CA GLN A 26 10.13 -5.93 24.41
C GLN A 26 9.84 -4.75 25.35
N PRO A 27 10.81 -3.86 25.60
CA PRO A 27 10.58 -2.68 26.42
C PRO A 27 9.34 -1.92 25.96
N ILE A 28 8.47 -1.56 26.90
CA ILE A 28 7.28 -0.76 26.59
C ILE A 28 7.76 0.61 26.12
N GLN A 29 7.39 0.95 24.90
CA GLN A 29 7.68 2.24 24.30
C GLN A 29 6.41 2.78 23.67
N ASP A 30 6.12 4.06 23.92
CA ASP A 30 5.04 4.73 23.21
C ASP A 30 5.47 5.06 21.78
N ARG A 31 4.80 4.43 20.82
CA ARG A 31 5.02 4.59 19.38
C ARG A 31 3.86 5.31 18.69
N ARG A 32 2.98 6.00 19.43
CA ARG A 32 1.86 6.74 18.85
C ARG A 32 2.32 8.01 18.12
N ILE A 33 1.63 8.31 17.03
CA ILE A 33 1.75 9.57 16.32
C ILE A 33 0.71 10.53 16.89
N TYR A 34 1.17 11.49 17.70
CA TYR A 34 0.30 12.52 18.31
C TYR A 34 0.22 13.82 17.50
N GLN A 35 1.01 13.93 16.44
CA GLN A 35 0.99 15.06 15.52
C GLN A 35 1.27 14.54 14.12
N HIS A 36 0.45 14.92 13.16
CA HIS A 36 0.65 14.58 11.75
C HIS A 36 0.42 15.83 10.90
N PRO A 37 1.26 16.10 9.89
CA PRO A 37 1.10 17.31 9.08
C PRO A 37 -0.22 17.37 8.32
N ILE A 38 -0.79 16.22 7.95
CA ILE A 38 -1.96 16.12 7.08
C ILE A 38 -3.19 15.57 7.80
N LEU A 39 -3.01 14.70 8.81
CA LEU A 39 -4.09 13.93 9.37
C LEU A 39 -4.48 14.54 10.71
N GLU A 40 -5.78 14.60 10.94
CA GLU A 40 -6.31 14.94 12.26
C GLU A 40 -6.11 13.75 13.20
N ILE A 41 -5.78 14.04 14.45
CA ILE A 41 -5.60 13.01 15.48
C ILE A 41 -6.95 12.83 16.19
N PRO A 42 -7.64 11.69 15.98
CA PRO A 42 -8.95 11.49 16.57
C PRO A 42 -8.85 11.24 18.07
N GLU A 43 -9.82 11.77 18.82
CA GLU A 43 -10.02 11.35 20.21
C GLU A 43 -10.60 9.92 20.23
N LYS A 44 -9.94 9.02 20.96
CA LYS A 44 -10.35 7.62 21.10
C LYS A 44 -10.33 7.21 22.56
N LYS A 45 -11.28 6.34 22.93
CA LYS A 45 -11.35 5.75 24.27
C LYS A 45 -10.17 4.80 24.46
N LYS A 46 -9.40 5.02 25.52
CA LYS A 46 -8.32 4.11 25.93
C LYS A 46 -8.92 2.87 26.61
N VAL A 47 -8.35 1.71 26.31
CA VAL A 47 -8.70 0.44 26.94
C VAL A 47 -7.44 -0.31 27.35
N ASP A 48 -7.53 -1.04 28.46
CA ASP A 48 -6.44 -1.85 28.98
C ASP A 48 -6.56 -3.29 28.47
N PHE A 49 -5.42 -3.93 28.19
CA PHE A 49 -5.36 -5.35 27.83
C PHE A 49 -4.06 -5.97 28.35
N THR A 50 -3.90 -7.29 28.24
CA THR A 50 -2.68 -7.97 28.66
C THR A 50 -1.96 -8.62 27.48
N TRP A 51 -0.65 -8.50 27.45
CA TRP A 51 0.25 -9.14 26.49
C TRP A 51 1.27 -9.99 27.24
N ASN A 52 1.18 -11.31 27.11
CA ASN A 52 2.00 -12.27 27.84
C ASN A 52 2.00 -12.01 29.38
N GLY A 53 0.85 -11.59 29.91
CA GLY A 53 0.66 -11.27 31.33
C GLY A 53 1.09 -9.86 31.74
N VAL A 54 1.69 -9.06 30.85
CA VAL A 54 2.00 -7.64 31.11
C VAL A 54 0.85 -6.77 30.65
N LYS A 55 0.48 -5.80 31.49
CA LYS A 55 -0.57 -4.83 31.17
C LYS A 55 -0.08 -3.82 30.14
N LEU A 56 -0.81 -3.69 29.03
CA LEU A 56 -0.61 -2.70 27.98
C LEU A 56 -1.89 -1.87 27.80
N GLN A 57 -1.78 -0.77 27.08
CA GLN A 57 -2.91 0.12 26.82
C GLN A 57 -3.03 0.42 25.32
N GLY A 58 -4.24 0.45 24.81
CA GLY A 58 -4.55 0.78 23.42
C GLY A 58 -5.82 1.59 23.29
N TYR A 59 -6.36 1.67 22.08
CA TYR A 59 -7.64 2.32 21.79
C TYR A 59 -8.70 1.30 21.39
N GLU A 60 -9.91 1.46 21.93
CA GLU A 60 -11.04 0.59 21.61
C GLU A 60 -11.29 0.52 20.10
N GLY A 61 -11.47 -0.70 19.57
CA GLY A 61 -11.79 -0.94 18.18
C GLY A 61 -10.62 -0.85 17.19
N GLU A 62 -9.43 -0.41 17.60
CA GLU A 62 -8.26 -0.43 16.72
C GLU A 62 -7.74 -1.85 16.50
N ALA A 63 -7.00 -2.10 15.41
CA ALA A 63 -6.40 -3.42 15.21
C ALA A 63 -5.42 -3.77 16.33
N LEU A 64 -5.58 -4.94 16.94
CA LEU A 64 -4.72 -5.42 18.04
C LEU A 64 -3.23 -5.37 17.69
N SER A 65 -2.86 -5.68 16.44
CA SER A 65 -1.46 -5.55 16.00
C SER A 65 -0.92 -4.13 16.13
N SER A 66 -1.77 -3.13 15.87
CA SER A 66 -1.39 -1.73 15.93
C SER A 66 -1.24 -1.28 17.39
N SER A 67 -2.08 -1.79 18.30
CA SER A 67 -1.93 -1.59 19.74
C SER A 67 -0.63 -2.19 20.28
N LEU A 68 -0.25 -3.40 19.83
CA LEU A 68 1.01 -4.03 20.21
C LEU A 68 2.21 -3.19 19.77
N ILE A 69 2.24 -2.75 18.52
CA ILE A 69 3.33 -1.90 17.98
C ILE A 69 3.34 -0.53 18.66
N ALA A 70 2.16 0.03 18.96
CA ALA A 70 2.04 1.28 19.72
C ALA A 70 2.70 1.21 21.11
N ASN A 71 2.84 0.01 21.67
CA ASN A 71 3.53 -0.27 22.94
C ASN A 71 4.96 -0.83 22.73
N GLY A 72 5.54 -0.67 21.54
CA GLY A 72 6.91 -1.08 21.22
C GLY A 72 7.09 -2.58 20.94
N GLN A 73 5.99 -3.36 20.86
CA GLN A 73 6.05 -4.79 20.56
C GLN A 73 6.04 -5.01 19.04
N THR A 74 7.10 -5.61 18.50
CA THR A 74 7.23 -5.98 17.08
C THR A 74 7.32 -7.49 16.88
N VAL A 75 7.72 -8.24 17.91
CA VAL A 75 7.75 -9.71 17.92
C VAL A 75 6.44 -10.23 18.51
N PHE A 76 5.63 -10.86 17.68
CA PHE A 76 4.32 -11.43 18.03
C PHE A 76 4.36 -12.95 18.25
N GLY A 77 5.53 -13.56 18.11
CA GLY A 77 5.74 -14.98 18.36
C GLY A 77 6.99 -15.50 17.67
N PHE A 78 7.17 -16.82 17.71
CA PHE A 78 8.30 -17.50 17.09
C PHE A 78 7.80 -18.65 16.23
N HIS A 79 8.43 -18.86 15.07
CA HIS A 79 8.01 -19.91 14.16
C HIS A 79 8.45 -21.28 14.67
N THR A 80 7.56 -22.27 14.62
CA THR A 80 7.79 -23.60 15.22
C THR A 80 8.89 -24.42 14.55
N ARG A 81 9.16 -24.18 13.27
CA ARG A 81 10.17 -24.92 12.49
C ARG A 81 11.61 -24.53 12.81
N ASP A 82 11.89 -23.24 12.98
CA ASP A 82 13.25 -22.71 13.07
C ASP A 82 13.47 -21.80 14.31
N GLY A 83 12.44 -21.53 15.11
CA GLY A 83 12.52 -20.68 16.29
C GLY A 83 12.67 -19.19 15.98
N SER A 84 12.61 -18.78 14.70
CA SER A 84 12.82 -17.39 14.29
C SER A 84 11.65 -16.48 14.71
N PRO A 85 11.91 -15.21 15.05
CA PRO A 85 10.88 -14.26 15.42
C PRO A 85 9.88 -14.02 14.28
N GLN A 86 8.65 -13.69 14.65
CA GLN A 86 7.56 -13.35 13.74
C GLN A 86 6.90 -12.05 14.18
N GLY A 87 6.47 -11.25 13.22
CA GLY A 87 5.76 -10.01 13.46
C GLY A 87 4.73 -9.76 12.37
N ILE A 88 4.18 -8.56 12.37
CA ILE A 88 3.31 -8.09 11.30
C ILE A 88 4.08 -7.95 9.97
N PHE A 89 3.41 -8.20 8.85
CA PHE A 89 3.99 -8.11 7.50
C PHE A 89 3.05 -7.42 6.51
N CYS A 90 1.78 -7.88 6.42
CA CYS A 90 0.83 -7.41 5.39
C CYS A 90 -0.32 -6.51 5.91
N ALA A 91 -0.59 -6.54 7.22
CA ALA A 91 -1.70 -5.83 7.89
C ALA A 91 -3.08 -5.92 7.22
N ASN A 92 -3.36 -7.01 6.49
CA ASN A 92 -4.58 -7.14 5.67
C ASN A 92 -5.27 -8.52 5.81
N GLY A 93 -4.86 -9.34 6.78
CA GLY A 93 -5.41 -10.68 6.98
C GLY A 93 -4.95 -11.75 5.97
N GLN A 94 -4.12 -11.43 4.98
CA GLN A 94 -3.74 -12.37 3.92
C GLN A 94 -2.50 -13.22 4.24
N CYS A 95 -1.61 -12.75 5.10
CA CYS A 95 -0.50 -13.55 5.65
C CYS A 95 -0.85 -14.14 7.03
N SER A 96 0.08 -14.88 7.64
CA SER A 96 -0.12 -15.54 8.93
C SER A 96 0.96 -15.27 9.98
N GLN A 97 1.86 -14.32 9.76
CA GLN A 97 2.96 -14.06 10.71
C GLN A 97 2.52 -13.30 11.96
N CYS A 98 1.43 -12.53 11.89
CA CYS A 98 0.88 -11.77 13.01
C CYS A 98 -0.05 -12.60 13.92
N MET A 99 0.06 -13.93 13.88
CA MET A 99 -0.83 -14.81 14.61
C MET A 99 -0.51 -14.75 16.11
N VAL A 100 -1.55 -14.58 16.92
CA VAL A 100 -1.48 -14.52 18.39
C VAL A 100 -2.64 -15.32 18.97
N VAL A 101 -2.58 -15.65 20.26
CA VAL A 101 -3.72 -16.20 20.99
C VAL A 101 -4.41 -15.06 21.72
N VAL A 102 -5.70 -14.87 21.44
CA VAL A 102 -6.58 -13.91 22.12
C VAL A 102 -7.64 -14.72 22.87
N ASP A 103 -7.67 -14.62 24.18
CA ASP A 103 -8.63 -15.31 25.06
C ASP A 103 -8.74 -16.82 24.78
N GLY A 104 -7.59 -17.44 24.52
CA GLY A 104 -7.48 -18.89 24.24
C GLY A 104 -7.72 -19.30 22.78
N LEU A 105 -7.98 -18.34 21.87
CA LEU A 105 -8.22 -18.60 20.45
C LEU A 105 -7.12 -18.01 19.57
N SER A 106 -6.61 -18.79 18.63
CA SER A 106 -5.66 -18.30 17.63
C SER A 106 -6.34 -17.34 16.65
N LYS A 107 -5.83 -16.11 16.56
CA LYS A 107 -6.37 -15.06 15.70
C LYS A 107 -5.24 -14.30 15.00
N LYS A 108 -5.57 -13.63 13.89
CA LYS A 108 -4.67 -12.69 13.21
C LYS A 108 -4.82 -11.33 13.86
N SER A 109 -3.83 -10.88 14.63
CA SER A 109 -3.88 -9.60 15.36
C SER A 109 -4.21 -8.38 14.49
N CYS A 110 -3.86 -8.40 13.20
CA CYS A 110 -4.20 -7.30 12.27
C CYS A 110 -5.67 -7.22 11.83
N MET A 111 -6.48 -8.25 12.13
CA MET A 111 -7.90 -8.32 11.75
C MET A 111 -8.84 -8.32 12.97
N ILE A 112 -8.30 -8.25 14.19
CA ILE A 112 -9.10 -8.28 15.42
C ILE A 112 -9.10 -6.89 16.04
N PRO A 113 -10.27 -6.29 16.31
CA PRO A 113 -10.38 -5.05 17.06
C PRO A 113 -9.99 -5.27 18.53
N LEU A 114 -9.31 -4.31 19.14
CA LEU A 114 -8.96 -4.33 20.55
C LEU A 114 -10.20 -4.04 21.41
N GLU A 115 -10.38 -4.83 22.47
CA GLU A 115 -11.40 -4.64 23.50
C GLU A 115 -10.77 -4.60 24.89
N GLU A 116 -11.47 -3.97 25.83
CA GLU A 116 -11.07 -3.91 27.24
C GLU A 116 -10.93 -5.32 27.85
N GLY A 117 -9.83 -5.55 28.55
CA GLY A 117 -9.57 -6.79 29.30
C GLY A 117 -9.09 -7.97 28.46
N MET A 118 -8.89 -7.82 27.14
CA MET A 118 -8.37 -8.89 26.28
C MET A 118 -7.07 -9.50 26.85
N ASN A 119 -6.98 -10.83 26.86
CA ASN A 119 -5.78 -11.55 27.23
C ASN A 119 -5.07 -12.11 25.99
N VAL A 120 -3.96 -11.48 25.64
CA VAL A 120 -3.23 -11.75 24.41
C VAL A 120 -1.89 -12.40 24.74
N LYS A 121 -1.54 -13.46 24.02
CA LYS A 121 -0.29 -14.21 24.19
C LYS A 121 0.31 -14.62 22.86
N TYR A 122 1.56 -15.05 22.91
CA TYR A 122 2.19 -15.76 21.81
C TYR A 122 1.34 -16.95 21.33
N ALA A 123 1.34 -17.17 20.02
CA ALA A 123 0.64 -18.31 19.45
C ALA A 123 1.32 -19.62 19.82
N GLU A 124 0.70 -20.41 20.70
CA GLU A 124 1.02 -21.81 20.90
C GLU A 124 0.06 -22.66 20.04
N LEU A 125 0.60 -23.57 19.21
CA LEU A 125 -0.21 -24.43 18.33
C LEU A 125 -0.88 -25.57 19.11
N THR A 126 -1.70 -25.23 20.10
CA THR A 126 -2.52 -26.20 20.84
C THR A 126 -3.99 -25.94 20.58
N LEU A 127 -4.73 -26.98 20.21
CA LEU A 127 -6.18 -26.90 20.20
C LEU A 127 -6.68 -26.77 21.65
N PRO A 128 -7.60 -25.86 21.95
CA PRO A 128 -8.21 -25.80 23.27
C PRO A 128 -8.88 -27.14 23.58
N LYS A 129 -8.72 -27.63 24.82
CA LYS A 129 -9.43 -28.81 25.31
C LYS A 129 -10.90 -28.43 25.46
N SER A 130 -11.72 -28.69 24.44
CA SER A 130 -13.18 -28.55 24.55
C SER A 130 -13.85 -29.89 24.30
N HIS A 131 -14.78 -30.23 25.19
CA HIS A 131 -15.64 -31.41 25.15
C HIS A 131 -17.13 -31.01 25.13
N GLU A 132 -17.44 -29.74 24.85
CA GLU A 132 -18.83 -29.27 24.86
C GLU A 132 -19.56 -29.66 23.58
N SER A 133 -20.74 -30.26 23.74
CA SER A 133 -21.65 -30.53 22.63
C SER A 133 -22.33 -29.24 22.19
N PHE A 134 -22.30 -28.93 20.89
CA PHE A 134 -23.02 -27.80 20.31
C PHE A 134 -24.09 -28.29 19.31
N SER A 135 -25.17 -27.52 19.16
CA SER A 135 -26.17 -27.71 18.12
C SER A 135 -25.89 -26.78 16.94
N THR A 136 -25.91 -27.31 15.72
CA THR A 136 -25.80 -26.51 14.51
C THR A 136 -27.06 -25.68 14.28
N LYS A 137 -26.93 -24.47 13.74
CA LYS A 137 -28.05 -23.64 13.24
C LYS A 137 -28.02 -23.61 11.71
N ASP A 138 -29.19 -23.38 11.11
CA ASP A 138 -29.29 -23.17 9.67
C ASP A 138 -28.56 -21.89 9.25
N ILE A 139 -27.87 -21.96 8.10
CA ILE A 139 -27.16 -20.82 7.53
C ILE A 139 -28.13 -20.00 6.68
N PRO A 140 -28.33 -18.70 6.97
CA PRO A 140 -29.22 -17.86 6.20
C PRO A 140 -28.72 -17.70 4.76
N THR A 141 -29.64 -17.76 3.81
CA THR A 141 -29.37 -17.48 2.39
C THR A 141 -30.16 -16.26 1.95
N LYS A 142 -29.49 -15.30 1.31
CA LYS A 142 -30.12 -14.10 0.74
C LYS A 142 -29.89 -14.05 -0.78
N GLU A 143 -30.95 -13.78 -1.53
CA GLU A 143 -30.85 -13.47 -2.97
C GLU A 143 -30.71 -11.95 -3.17
N VAL A 144 -29.90 -11.55 -4.15
CA VAL A 144 -29.72 -10.15 -4.56
C VAL A 144 -29.59 -10.06 -6.08
N ASP A 145 -29.86 -8.90 -6.67
CA ASP A 145 -29.60 -8.71 -8.10
C ASP A 145 -28.09 -8.66 -8.36
N VAL A 146 -27.35 -7.86 -7.58
CA VAL A 146 -25.90 -7.70 -7.74
C VAL A 146 -25.19 -7.81 -6.40
N LEU A 147 -24.18 -8.68 -6.33
CA LEU A 147 -23.20 -8.69 -5.24
C LEU A 147 -21.91 -8.01 -5.75
N ILE A 148 -21.41 -7.04 -4.99
CA ILE A 148 -20.10 -6.42 -5.22
C ILE A 148 -19.18 -6.84 -4.07
N ILE A 149 -18.05 -7.47 -4.41
CA ILE A 149 -17.01 -7.83 -3.44
C ILE A 149 -15.88 -6.82 -3.53
N GLY A 150 -15.75 -5.96 -2.51
CA GLY A 150 -14.75 -4.90 -2.41
C GLY A 150 -15.38 -3.51 -2.46
N GLY A 151 -15.21 -2.75 -1.38
CA GLY A 151 -15.73 -1.40 -1.18
C GLY A 151 -14.69 -0.31 -1.45
N GLY A 152 -13.76 -0.56 -2.37
CA GLY A 152 -12.78 0.41 -2.86
C GLY A 152 -13.35 1.37 -3.92
N PRO A 153 -12.51 2.20 -4.55
CA PRO A 153 -12.96 3.19 -5.55
C PRO A 153 -13.78 2.59 -6.69
N SER A 154 -13.36 1.43 -7.22
CA SER A 154 -14.08 0.75 -8.31
C SER A 154 -15.43 0.17 -7.85
N GLY A 155 -15.46 -0.47 -6.69
CA GLY A 155 -16.68 -1.03 -6.11
C GLY A 155 -17.72 0.04 -5.77
N LEU A 156 -17.31 1.12 -5.11
CA LEU A 156 -18.18 2.24 -4.78
C LEU A 156 -18.67 2.96 -6.05
N SER A 157 -17.79 3.17 -7.04
CA SER A 157 -18.19 3.79 -8.32
C SER A 157 -19.21 2.94 -9.08
N ALA A 158 -19.06 1.62 -9.06
CA ALA A 158 -20.06 0.70 -9.62
C ALA A 158 -21.39 0.73 -8.85
N SER A 159 -21.31 0.77 -7.51
CA SER A 159 -22.49 0.91 -6.63
C SER A 159 -23.28 2.17 -6.95
N ILE A 160 -22.63 3.31 -7.20
CA ILE A 160 -23.28 4.57 -7.60
C ILE A 160 -24.06 4.39 -8.91
N GLU A 161 -23.43 3.85 -9.95
CA GLU A 161 -24.08 3.70 -11.26
C GLU A 161 -25.27 2.72 -11.20
N LEU A 162 -25.15 1.63 -10.43
CA LEU A 162 -26.24 0.67 -10.21
C LEU A 162 -27.37 1.28 -9.36
N GLY A 163 -27.03 2.03 -8.31
CA GLY A 163 -27.95 2.70 -7.40
C GLY A 163 -28.83 3.73 -8.10
N LYS A 164 -28.27 4.50 -9.05
CA LYS A 164 -29.01 5.44 -9.91
C LYS A 164 -30.17 4.78 -10.68
N GLN A 165 -30.13 3.46 -10.88
CA GLN A 165 -31.14 2.70 -11.61
C GLN A 165 -32.05 1.83 -10.72
N GLY A 166 -31.93 1.98 -9.39
CA GLY A 166 -32.75 1.28 -8.41
C GLY A 166 -32.53 -0.24 -8.35
N VAL A 167 -31.36 -0.73 -8.78
CA VAL A 167 -31.01 -2.16 -8.72
C VAL A 167 -30.69 -2.55 -7.27
N ASP A 168 -31.15 -3.73 -6.83
CA ASP A 168 -30.80 -4.29 -5.51
C ASP A 168 -29.34 -4.73 -5.46
N VAL A 169 -28.51 -3.92 -4.83
CA VAL A 169 -27.07 -4.12 -4.73
C VAL A 169 -26.67 -4.40 -3.29
N LEU A 170 -25.91 -5.46 -3.08
CA LEU A 170 -25.15 -5.67 -1.85
C LEU A 170 -23.66 -5.45 -2.14
N CYS A 171 -23.07 -4.42 -1.54
CA CYS A 171 -21.63 -4.17 -1.61
C CYS A 171 -20.99 -4.47 -0.26
N ILE A 172 -20.01 -5.37 -0.26
CA ILE A 172 -19.31 -5.82 0.94
C ILE A 172 -17.85 -5.41 0.93
N ASP A 173 -17.30 -5.13 2.11
CA ASP A 173 -15.87 -4.93 2.33
C ASP A 173 -15.42 -5.61 3.62
N ASP A 174 -14.21 -6.17 3.64
CA ASP A 174 -13.65 -6.88 4.79
C ASP A 174 -13.00 -5.94 5.84
N LYS A 175 -12.98 -4.63 5.57
CA LYS A 175 -12.48 -3.59 6.48
C LYS A 175 -13.61 -2.91 7.23
N ASP A 176 -13.23 -2.13 8.25
CA ASP A 176 -14.12 -1.33 9.10
C ASP A 176 -14.72 -0.12 8.36
N ARG A 177 -14.04 0.38 7.33
CA ARG A 177 -14.43 1.55 6.54
C ARG A 177 -14.33 1.29 5.05
N PHE A 178 -15.19 1.96 4.28
CA PHE A 178 -15.16 1.94 2.82
C PHE A 178 -14.06 2.86 2.27
N GLY A 179 -13.78 2.75 0.97
CA GLY A 179 -12.74 3.49 0.26
C GLY A 179 -11.52 2.63 -0.09
N GLY A 180 -11.42 1.42 0.46
CA GLY A 180 -10.33 0.48 0.15
C GLY A 180 -8.96 1.08 0.47
N LYS A 181 -8.05 1.10 -0.50
CA LYS A 181 -6.69 1.65 -0.31
C LYS A 181 -6.63 3.17 -0.24
N LEU A 182 -7.68 3.88 -0.67
CA LEU A 182 -7.74 5.34 -0.61
C LEU A 182 -7.63 5.86 0.82
N VAL A 183 -8.18 5.14 1.80
CA VAL A 183 -8.15 5.54 3.22
C VAL A 183 -6.73 5.58 3.81
N LEU A 184 -5.75 5.01 3.11
CA LEU A 184 -4.35 4.96 3.50
C LEU A 184 -3.52 6.08 2.86
N GLN A 185 -4.09 6.84 1.92
CA GLN A 185 -3.35 7.80 1.10
C GLN A 185 -3.58 9.23 1.60
N THR A 186 -2.52 9.84 2.13
CA THR A 186 -2.53 11.25 2.56
C THR A 186 -2.15 12.18 1.42
N HIS A 187 -1.49 11.70 0.37
CA HIS A 187 -1.17 12.49 -0.82
C HIS A 187 -2.43 12.78 -1.67
N LYS A 188 -2.35 13.85 -2.46
CA LYS A 188 -3.36 14.24 -3.44
C LYS A 188 -3.21 13.39 -4.71
N PHE A 189 -4.31 12.97 -5.31
CA PHE A 189 -4.32 12.08 -6.48
C PHE A 189 -4.13 12.82 -7.82
N PHE A 190 -3.57 12.11 -8.80
CA PHE A 190 -3.46 12.52 -10.21
C PHE A 190 -4.68 12.05 -11.00
N GLY A 191 -4.85 12.57 -12.20
CA GLY A 191 -5.97 12.30 -13.10
C GLY A 191 -6.76 13.55 -13.43
N SER A 192 -8.02 13.36 -13.82
CA SER A 192 -8.95 14.47 -14.03
C SER A 192 -9.57 14.98 -12.73
N ALA A 193 -9.51 16.29 -12.50
CA ALA A 193 -10.07 16.95 -11.33
C ALA A 193 -11.61 16.83 -11.29
N GLU A 194 -12.26 17.05 -12.43
CA GLU A 194 -13.73 17.02 -12.55
C GLU A 194 -14.30 15.61 -12.34
N GLU A 195 -13.67 14.60 -12.93
CA GLU A 195 -14.27 13.26 -13.03
C GLU A 195 -13.75 12.26 -11.99
N CYS A 196 -12.54 12.50 -11.46
CA CYS A 196 -11.82 11.64 -10.54
C CYS A 196 -11.30 12.37 -9.29
N TYR A 197 -11.68 13.62 -9.08
CA TYR A 197 -11.26 14.41 -7.91
C TYR A 197 -9.74 14.55 -7.79
N ALA A 198 -9.01 14.61 -8.91
CA ALA A 198 -7.58 14.93 -8.89
C ALA A 198 -7.31 16.24 -8.13
N GLY A 199 -6.19 16.30 -7.43
CA GLY A 199 -5.92 17.36 -6.44
C GLY A 199 -6.58 17.13 -5.06
N THR A 200 -7.46 16.14 -4.92
CA THR A 200 -8.03 15.73 -3.62
C THR A 200 -7.22 14.58 -3.01
N ARG A 201 -7.12 14.56 -1.68
CA ARG A 201 -6.44 13.49 -0.94
C ARG A 201 -7.25 12.19 -0.94
N GLY A 202 -6.59 11.05 -1.07
CA GLY A 202 -7.25 9.75 -1.21
C GLY A 202 -8.30 9.47 -0.15
N TYR A 203 -7.96 9.66 1.14
CA TYR A 203 -8.91 9.36 2.23
C TYR A 203 -10.22 10.17 2.12
N ARG A 204 -10.16 11.40 1.60
CA ARG A 204 -11.35 12.23 1.33
C ARG A 204 -12.16 11.72 0.13
N ILE A 205 -11.49 11.24 -0.92
CA ILE A 205 -12.17 10.63 -2.09
C ILE A 205 -13.00 9.42 -1.64
N GLY A 206 -12.46 8.58 -0.74
CA GLY A 206 -13.20 7.46 -0.15
C GLY A 206 -14.49 7.90 0.54
N GLU A 207 -14.43 8.96 1.36
CA GLU A 207 -15.59 9.53 2.03
C GLU A 207 -16.62 10.13 1.06
N ILE A 208 -16.17 10.79 0.00
CA ILE A 208 -17.03 11.37 -1.04
C ILE A 208 -17.82 10.25 -1.74
N LEU A 209 -17.14 9.18 -2.17
CA LEU A 209 -17.76 8.05 -2.84
C LEU A 209 -18.74 7.32 -1.92
N GLU A 210 -18.38 7.08 -0.66
CA GLU A 210 -19.26 6.45 0.31
C GLU A 210 -20.54 7.29 0.55
N LYS A 211 -20.39 8.60 0.77
CA LYS A 211 -21.52 9.52 0.94
C LYS A 211 -22.44 9.53 -0.28
N GLU A 212 -21.88 9.44 -1.48
CA GLU A 212 -22.66 9.37 -2.72
C GLU A 212 -23.46 8.06 -2.81
N VAL A 213 -22.84 6.90 -2.51
CA VAL A 213 -23.54 5.61 -2.52
C VAL A 213 -24.71 5.60 -1.53
N ARG A 214 -24.53 6.19 -0.35
CA ARG A 214 -25.55 6.22 0.71
C ARG A 214 -26.82 7.01 0.35
N LYS A 215 -26.82 7.77 -0.76
CA LYS A 215 -28.03 8.43 -1.29
C LYS A 215 -29.01 7.45 -1.94
N TYR A 216 -28.58 6.23 -2.27
CA TYR A 216 -29.40 5.25 -2.98
C TYR A 216 -29.88 4.14 -2.03
N GLU A 217 -31.18 4.12 -1.71
CA GLU A 217 -31.79 3.09 -0.85
C GLU A 217 -31.68 1.66 -1.41
N SER A 218 -31.51 1.53 -2.72
CA SER A 218 -31.34 0.24 -3.40
C SER A 218 -29.95 -0.39 -3.19
N VAL A 219 -29.01 0.33 -2.57
CA VAL A 219 -27.65 -0.16 -2.30
C VAL A 219 -27.45 -0.38 -0.81
N THR A 220 -27.23 -1.65 -0.43
CA THR A 220 -26.81 -2.02 0.92
C THR A 220 -25.28 -2.09 0.99
N LEU A 221 -24.68 -1.26 1.83
CA LEU A 221 -23.27 -1.32 2.18
C LEU A 221 -23.06 -2.15 3.47
N LYS A 222 -22.22 -3.18 3.44
CA LYS A 222 -21.78 -3.91 4.64
C LYS A 222 -20.25 -3.93 4.78
N ASN A 223 -19.74 -3.30 5.84
CA ASN A 223 -18.35 -3.38 6.27
C ASN A 223 -18.15 -4.62 7.17
N ASN A 224 -16.90 -4.95 7.50
CA ASN A 224 -16.55 -6.15 8.29
C ASN A 224 -17.20 -7.44 7.72
N SER A 225 -17.35 -7.49 6.39
CA SER A 225 -17.99 -8.57 5.62
C SER A 225 -16.97 -9.18 4.66
N THR A 226 -16.41 -10.33 5.04
CA THR A 226 -15.37 -11.02 4.27
C THR A 226 -15.99 -12.08 3.37
N ALA A 227 -15.80 -11.98 2.05
CA ALA A 227 -16.11 -13.08 1.13
C ALA A 227 -15.12 -14.23 1.34
N LEU A 228 -15.62 -15.47 1.44
CA LEU A 228 -14.82 -16.66 1.75
C LEU A 228 -14.62 -17.56 0.54
N ALA A 229 -15.67 -17.76 -0.27
CA ALA A 229 -15.65 -18.70 -1.39
C ALA A 229 -16.77 -18.43 -2.39
N VAL A 230 -16.57 -18.91 -3.61
CA VAL A 230 -17.62 -19.11 -4.62
C VAL A 230 -17.89 -20.60 -4.73
N TYR A 231 -19.15 -21.02 -4.57
CA TYR A 231 -19.60 -22.41 -4.63
C TYR A 231 -20.15 -22.77 -6.01
N SER A 232 -20.24 -24.07 -6.31
CA SER A 232 -20.67 -24.57 -7.63
C SER A 232 -22.14 -24.37 -7.92
N ASP A 233 -22.96 -24.17 -6.89
CA ASP A 233 -24.37 -23.78 -6.99
C ASP A 233 -24.55 -22.26 -7.19
N LYS A 234 -23.44 -21.55 -7.45
CA LYS A 234 -23.38 -20.11 -7.70
C LYS A 234 -23.72 -19.25 -6.48
N THR A 235 -23.60 -19.81 -5.28
CA THR A 235 -23.64 -19.04 -4.03
C THR A 235 -22.25 -18.54 -3.62
N ILE A 236 -22.21 -17.45 -2.85
CA ILE A 236 -21.01 -16.87 -2.26
C ILE A 236 -21.15 -16.94 -0.75
N GLY A 237 -20.17 -17.54 -0.09
CA GLY A 237 -20.07 -17.54 1.37
C GLY A 237 -19.48 -16.24 1.86
N ILE A 238 -20.16 -15.57 2.80
CA ILE A 238 -19.71 -14.31 3.41
C ILE A 238 -19.69 -14.47 4.93
N LEU A 239 -18.66 -13.91 5.56
CA LEU A 239 -18.55 -13.79 7.01
C LEU A 239 -18.73 -12.32 7.40
N THR A 240 -19.88 -11.99 7.97
CA THR A 240 -20.22 -10.63 8.41
C THR A 240 -20.21 -10.58 9.93
N ASN A 241 -19.27 -9.83 10.54
CA ASN A 241 -19.13 -9.74 11.99
C ASN A 241 -19.10 -11.12 12.69
N GLY A 242 -18.36 -12.07 12.11
CA GLY A 242 -18.26 -13.46 12.62
C GLY A 242 -19.41 -14.39 12.22
N LYS A 243 -20.50 -13.87 11.66
CA LYS A 243 -21.66 -14.67 11.25
C LYS A 243 -21.57 -15.07 9.79
N TYR A 244 -21.73 -16.36 9.54
CA TYR A 244 -21.68 -16.90 8.18
C TYR A 244 -23.05 -16.82 7.51
N GLU A 245 -23.08 -16.30 6.29
CA GLU A 245 -24.27 -16.20 5.43
C GLU A 245 -23.94 -16.61 3.99
N LEU A 246 -24.93 -17.11 3.27
CA LEU A 246 -24.84 -17.42 1.84
C LEU A 246 -25.55 -16.34 1.04
N ILE A 247 -24.89 -15.80 0.03
CA ILE A 247 -25.50 -14.86 -0.92
C ILE A 247 -25.60 -15.53 -2.29
N LYS A 248 -26.78 -15.43 -2.89
CA LYS A 248 -27.04 -15.93 -4.25
C LYS A 248 -27.36 -14.75 -5.18
N PRO A 249 -26.33 -14.17 -5.84
CA PRO A 249 -26.52 -13.03 -6.72
C PRO A 249 -26.92 -13.47 -8.13
N LYS A 250 -27.68 -12.62 -8.84
CA LYS A 250 -27.85 -12.78 -10.30
C LYS A 250 -26.58 -12.41 -11.06
N LYS A 251 -25.86 -11.38 -10.58
CA LYS A 251 -24.61 -10.86 -11.16
C LYS A 251 -23.58 -10.62 -10.05
N LEU A 252 -22.32 -10.94 -10.30
CA LEU A 252 -21.21 -10.69 -9.39
C LEU A 252 -20.27 -9.63 -9.98
N LEU A 253 -19.87 -8.64 -9.18
CA LEU A 253 -18.75 -7.76 -9.47
C LEU A 253 -17.63 -8.02 -8.47
N VAL A 254 -16.44 -8.33 -8.98
CA VAL A 254 -15.23 -8.50 -8.16
C VAL A 254 -14.38 -7.23 -8.28
N ALA A 255 -14.29 -6.51 -7.16
CA ALA A 255 -13.54 -5.27 -6.98
C ALA A 255 -12.56 -5.40 -5.80
N THR A 256 -11.97 -6.59 -5.65
CA THR A 256 -11.10 -7.02 -4.53
C THR A 256 -9.70 -6.41 -4.56
N GLY A 257 -9.41 -5.53 -5.52
CA GLY A 257 -8.13 -4.86 -5.70
C GLY A 257 -6.96 -5.81 -5.96
N ALA A 258 -5.77 -5.39 -5.56
CA ALA A 258 -4.53 -6.14 -5.68
C ALA A 258 -3.83 -6.33 -4.32
N ARG A 259 -2.87 -7.25 -4.30
CA ARG A 259 -1.96 -7.51 -3.18
C ARG A 259 -0.53 -7.25 -3.59
N GLU A 260 0.35 -7.09 -2.61
CA GLU A 260 1.76 -6.83 -2.86
C GLU A 260 2.49 -8.06 -3.35
N LYS A 261 3.36 -7.86 -4.34
CA LYS A 261 4.38 -8.84 -4.69
C LYS A 261 5.42 -8.89 -3.57
N PHE A 262 5.89 -10.09 -3.31
CA PHE A 262 6.92 -10.34 -2.31
C PHE A 262 8.27 -10.56 -2.99
N LEU A 263 9.32 -10.01 -2.39
CA LEU A 263 10.70 -10.26 -2.78
C LEU A 263 11.34 -11.25 -1.80
N SER A 264 11.98 -12.29 -2.34
CA SER A 264 12.72 -13.27 -1.52
C SER A 264 14.19 -12.87 -1.40
N PHE A 265 14.66 -12.75 -0.17
CA PHE A 265 16.06 -12.47 0.21
C PHE A 265 16.31 -13.02 1.62
N PRO A 266 17.56 -13.30 2.02
CA PRO A 266 17.84 -13.71 3.40
C PRO A 266 17.41 -12.65 4.41
N GLY A 267 16.80 -13.07 5.52
CA GLY A 267 16.25 -12.15 6.52
C GLY A 267 14.89 -11.52 6.20
N ASN A 268 14.29 -11.80 5.03
CA ASN A 268 12.99 -11.23 4.60
C ASN A 268 11.76 -11.56 5.47
N THR A 269 11.97 -12.30 6.56
CA THR A 269 10.95 -12.65 7.53
C THR A 269 11.11 -11.99 8.88
N LEU A 270 12.19 -11.24 9.10
CA LEU A 270 12.43 -10.51 10.32
C LEU A 270 11.29 -9.49 10.56
N PRO A 271 10.80 -9.35 11.80
CA PRO A 271 10.01 -8.19 12.20
C PRO A 271 10.71 -6.89 11.80
N GLY A 272 9.98 -5.94 11.23
CA GLY A 272 10.54 -4.74 10.58
C GLY A 272 10.59 -4.83 9.05
N VAL A 273 10.39 -6.01 8.45
CA VAL A 273 10.08 -6.10 7.02
C VAL A 273 8.58 -5.95 6.80
N TYR A 274 8.15 -4.87 6.16
CA TYR A 274 6.74 -4.59 5.86
C TYR A 274 6.48 -4.53 4.37
N GLY A 275 5.27 -4.92 3.97
CA GLY A 275 4.69 -4.43 2.71
C GLY A 275 4.28 -2.97 2.83
N ALA A 276 4.32 -2.22 1.74
CA ALA A 276 3.88 -0.83 1.65
C ALA A 276 2.50 -0.55 2.29
N GLY A 277 1.49 -1.34 1.98
CA GLY A 277 0.15 -1.23 2.52
C GLY A 277 0.10 -1.51 4.02
N ALA A 278 0.95 -2.39 4.55
CA ALA A 278 1.04 -2.63 5.99
C ALA A 278 1.64 -1.42 6.71
N PHE A 279 2.73 -0.88 6.17
CA PHE A 279 3.37 0.33 6.66
C PHE A 279 2.39 1.51 6.65
N GLN A 280 1.75 1.78 5.50
CA GLN A 280 0.76 2.86 5.36
C GLN A 280 -0.44 2.68 6.29
N THR A 281 -0.87 1.43 6.54
CA THR A 281 -1.92 1.14 7.52
C THR A 281 -1.50 1.60 8.91
N LEU A 282 -0.29 1.26 9.34
CA LEU A 282 0.21 1.64 10.66
C LEU A 282 0.37 3.17 10.78
N VAL A 283 1.05 3.81 9.84
CA VAL A 283 1.42 5.23 9.99
C VAL A 283 0.26 6.19 9.68
N ASN A 284 -0.59 5.88 8.70
CA ASN A 284 -1.64 6.81 8.26
C ASN A 284 -3.01 6.47 8.85
N ARG A 285 -3.41 5.19 8.87
CA ARG A 285 -4.74 4.81 9.36
C ARG A 285 -4.77 4.71 10.88
N ASP A 286 -3.75 4.06 11.44
CA ASP A 286 -3.70 3.72 12.86
C ASP A 286 -2.89 4.71 13.70
N LEU A 287 -2.16 5.62 13.04
CA LEU A 287 -1.32 6.66 13.66
C LEU A 287 -0.30 6.05 14.63
N VAL A 288 0.39 4.99 14.18
CA VAL A 288 1.44 4.27 14.91
C VAL A 288 2.74 4.31 14.12
N LYS A 289 3.79 4.85 14.74
CA LYS A 289 5.15 4.93 14.22
C LYS A 289 5.86 3.58 14.34
N CYS A 290 5.80 2.77 13.29
CA CYS A 290 6.35 1.41 13.27
C CYS A 290 7.87 1.32 12.99
N SER A 291 8.53 2.46 12.79
CA SER A 291 9.95 2.58 12.42
C SER A 291 10.52 3.90 12.91
N ASP A 292 11.80 3.95 13.26
CA ASP A 292 12.57 5.20 13.35
C ASP A 292 13.37 5.47 12.07
N LYS A 293 13.96 4.41 11.47
CA LYS A 293 14.76 4.48 10.23
C LYS A 293 14.34 3.43 9.22
N VAL A 294 13.91 3.86 8.04
CA VAL A 294 13.41 2.98 6.98
C VAL A 294 14.26 3.02 5.71
N MET A 295 14.53 1.84 5.14
CA MET A 295 14.99 1.67 3.77
C MET A 295 13.83 1.22 2.88
N ILE A 296 13.67 1.84 1.71
CA ILE A 296 12.59 1.51 0.77
C ILE A 296 13.16 0.70 -0.39
N ILE A 297 12.51 -0.40 -0.73
CA ILE A 297 12.89 -1.28 -1.85
C ILE A 297 11.78 -1.24 -2.90
N GLY A 298 12.05 -0.59 -4.03
CA GLY A 298 11.15 -0.37 -5.16
C GLY A 298 10.85 1.12 -5.39
N GLY A 299 11.08 1.59 -6.62
CA GLY A 299 10.90 2.96 -7.11
C GLY A 299 9.64 3.17 -7.94
N GLY A 300 8.62 2.33 -7.78
CA GLY A 300 7.27 2.60 -8.30
C GLY A 300 6.51 3.64 -7.45
N ASN A 301 5.34 4.11 -7.92
CA ASN A 301 4.50 5.08 -7.19
C ASN A 301 4.28 4.69 -5.73
N VAL A 302 4.01 3.41 -5.46
CA VAL A 302 3.81 2.88 -4.09
C VAL A 302 5.03 3.10 -3.19
N GLY A 303 6.25 2.87 -3.69
CA GLY A 303 7.48 3.04 -2.92
C GLY A 303 7.82 4.52 -2.69
N LEU A 304 7.71 5.33 -3.75
CA LEU A 304 7.94 6.77 -3.69
C LEU A 304 6.97 7.46 -2.71
N ILE A 305 5.68 7.16 -2.80
CA ILE A 305 4.67 7.66 -1.87
C ILE A 305 4.84 7.07 -0.46
N GLY A 306 5.25 5.80 -0.36
CA GLY A 306 5.59 5.17 0.92
C GLY A 306 6.67 5.94 1.67
N GLY A 307 7.72 6.40 0.97
CA GLY A 307 8.74 7.27 1.56
C GLY A 307 8.22 8.63 1.97
N TYR A 308 7.33 9.22 1.17
CA TYR A 308 6.72 10.51 1.52
C TYR A 308 5.85 10.39 2.78
N HIS A 309 5.06 9.31 2.90
CA HIS A 309 4.29 9.02 4.10
C HIS A 309 5.18 8.75 5.32
N ALA A 310 6.34 8.10 5.15
CA ALA A 310 7.30 7.92 6.24
C ALA A 310 7.78 9.27 6.79
N ILE A 311 8.15 10.20 5.91
CA ILE A 311 8.57 11.55 6.29
C ILE A 311 7.44 12.31 6.99
N GLN A 312 6.20 12.22 6.48
CA GLN A 312 5.03 12.83 7.12
C GLN A 312 4.77 12.28 8.54
N ALA A 313 5.06 11.00 8.77
CA ALA A 313 4.98 10.34 10.06
C ALA A 313 6.19 10.60 10.99
N GLY A 314 7.16 11.43 10.57
CA GLY A 314 8.36 11.74 11.34
C GLY A 314 9.37 10.57 11.40
N ILE A 315 9.39 9.74 10.37
CA ILE A 315 10.32 8.61 10.19
C ILE A 315 11.46 9.06 9.28
N GLU A 316 12.69 8.70 9.63
CA GLU A 316 13.88 8.97 8.81
C GLU A 316 13.93 7.97 7.65
N VAL A 317 13.90 8.48 6.42
CA VAL A 317 14.06 7.66 5.20
C VAL A 317 15.54 7.65 4.83
N VAL A 318 16.19 6.52 5.09
CA VAL A 318 17.64 6.33 4.85
C VAL A 318 17.94 6.31 3.36
N GLY A 319 17.01 5.78 2.54
CA GLY A 319 17.12 5.80 1.10
C GLY A 319 16.04 4.98 0.40
N LEU A 320 16.05 5.06 -0.92
CA LEU A 320 15.23 4.25 -1.81
C LEU A 320 16.11 3.50 -2.80
N VAL A 321 15.82 2.22 -2.98
CA VAL A 321 16.57 1.30 -3.84
C VAL A 321 15.67 0.87 -5.00
N GLU A 322 16.10 1.11 -6.24
CA GLU A 322 15.43 0.66 -7.46
C GLU A 322 16.38 -0.20 -8.28
N ALA A 323 15.89 -1.36 -8.73
CA ALA A 323 16.69 -2.30 -9.49
C ALA A 323 16.84 -1.89 -10.96
N LEU A 324 15.84 -1.20 -11.52
CA LEU A 324 15.90 -0.60 -12.83
C LEU A 324 16.88 0.58 -12.90
N PRO A 325 17.32 0.98 -14.10
CA PRO A 325 18.12 2.19 -14.30
C PRO A 325 17.46 3.48 -13.82
N GLU A 326 16.12 3.50 -13.80
CA GLU A 326 15.27 4.64 -13.45
C GLU A 326 14.08 4.17 -12.62
N CYS A 327 13.50 5.06 -11.83
CA CYS A 327 12.26 4.80 -11.10
C CYS A 327 11.10 4.60 -12.07
N GLY A 328 10.30 3.54 -11.87
CA GLY A 328 9.11 3.29 -12.67
C GLY A 328 7.88 4.10 -12.27
N GLY A 329 7.91 4.78 -11.12
CA GLY A 329 6.87 5.72 -10.70
C GLY A 329 7.03 7.11 -11.34
N TYR A 330 6.05 7.97 -11.15
CA TYR A 330 6.06 9.32 -11.72
C TYR A 330 7.24 10.13 -11.20
N LYS A 331 7.97 10.79 -12.12
CA LYS A 331 9.12 11.63 -11.81
C LYS A 331 8.79 12.71 -10.78
N VAL A 332 7.59 13.29 -10.81
CA VAL A 332 7.15 14.27 -9.80
C VAL A 332 7.09 13.70 -8.36
N HIS A 333 6.89 12.39 -8.20
CA HIS A 333 7.01 11.74 -6.89
C HIS A 333 8.45 11.50 -6.50
N GLU A 334 9.28 11.12 -7.47
CA GLU A 334 10.72 10.96 -7.28
C GLU A 334 11.38 12.27 -6.85
N ASP A 335 11.13 13.36 -7.59
CA ASP A 335 11.69 14.69 -7.33
C ASP A 335 11.22 15.23 -5.98
N LYS A 336 9.98 14.93 -5.56
CA LYS A 336 9.50 15.26 -4.21
C LYS A 336 10.37 14.66 -3.11
N LEU A 337 10.81 13.40 -3.26
CA LEU A 337 11.72 12.77 -2.30
C LEU A 337 13.15 13.31 -2.40
N ARG A 338 13.67 13.51 -3.63
CA ARG A 338 15.01 14.08 -3.84
C ARG A 338 15.14 15.48 -3.22
N ARG A 339 14.12 16.32 -3.42
CA ARG A 339 14.04 17.65 -2.82
C ARG A 339 14.10 17.61 -1.29
N LEU A 340 13.54 16.58 -0.66
CA LEU A 340 13.62 16.35 0.79
C LEU A 340 14.97 15.76 1.25
N GLY A 341 15.88 15.47 0.32
CA GLY A 341 17.22 14.94 0.60
C GLY A 341 17.30 13.41 0.65
N VAL A 342 16.24 12.69 0.23
CA VAL A 342 16.26 11.23 0.22
C VAL A 342 17.15 10.72 -0.92
N PRO A 343 18.18 9.90 -0.64
CA PRO A 343 19.00 9.31 -1.69
C PRO A 343 18.22 8.21 -2.42
N ILE A 344 18.28 8.26 -3.76
CA ILE A 344 17.65 7.27 -4.64
C ILE A 344 18.75 6.53 -5.40
N MET A 345 18.84 5.22 -5.19
CA MET A 345 19.88 4.34 -5.72
C MET A 345 19.26 3.44 -6.78
N THR A 346 19.38 3.83 -8.05
CA THR A 346 18.96 3.03 -9.20
C THR A 346 20.02 1.99 -9.56
N ARG A 347 19.66 0.94 -10.30
CA ARG A 347 20.52 -0.23 -10.54
C ARG A 347 21.03 -0.88 -9.24
N HIS A 348 20.25 -0.85 -8.17
CA HIS A 348 20.62 -1.49 -6.90
C HIS A 348 19.51 -2.45 -6.45
N THR A 349 19.88 -3.48 -5.69
CA THR A 349 18.90 -4.39 -5.09
C THR A 349 19.25 -4.72 -3.65
N ILE A 350 18.25 -5.16 -2.90
CA ILE A 350 18.46 -5.73 -1.58
C ILE A 350 19.12 -7.10 -1.69
N VAL A 351 20.16 -7.29 -0.89
CA VAL A 351 20.92 -8.53 -0.80
C VAL A 351 20.49 -9.36 0.41
N GLU A 352 20.33 -8.70 1.57
CA GLU A 352 19.98 -9.34 2.85
C GLU A 352 19.46 -8.31 3.85
N ALA A 353 18.60 -8.75 4.77
CA ALA A 353 18.29 -8.02 6.00
C ALA A 353 18.91 -8.76 7.19
N LYS A 354 19.54 -8.03 8.10
CA LYS A 354 20.18 -8.60 9.29
C LYS A 354 19.51 -8.15 10.58
N GLY A 355 19.67 -8.99 11.58
CA GLY A 355 19.27 -8.76 12.97
C GLY A 355 18.78 -10.06 13.60
N ASP A 356 18.79 -10.10 14.93
CA ASP A 356 18.45 -11.32 15.67
C ASP A 356 16.94 -11.46 15.89
N GLU A 357 16.30 -10.39 16.39
CA GLU A 357 14.87 -10.38 16.74
C GLU A 357 14.02 -9.56 15.77
N LYS A 358 14.63 -8.55 15.15
CA LYS A 358 14.03 -7.62 14.20
C LYS A 358 15.11 -7.15 13.23
N VAL A 359 14.73 -6.40 12.21
CA VAL A 359 15.68 -5.74 11.32
C VAL A 359 16.51 -4.73 12.14
N GLU A 360 17.82 -4.78 11.94
CA GLU A 360 18.82 -3.86 12.49
C GLU A 360 19.70 -3.26 11.38
N GLN A 361 19.89 -4.01 10.29
CA GLN A 361 20.64 -3.56 9.12
C GLN A 361 20.05 -4.10 7.83
N VAL A 362 20.31 -3.38 6.73
CA VAL A 362 20.05 -3.83 5.36
C VAL A 362 21.33 -3.78 4.55
N VAL A 363 21.54 -4.80 3.72
CA VAL A 363 22.64 -4.86 2.75
C VAL A 363 22.06 -4.72 1.35
N ILE A 364 22.62 -3.81 0.56
CA ILE A 364 22.27 -3.60 -0.84
C ILE A 364 23.52 -3.74 -1.71
N ALA A 365 23.34 -3.94 -3.01
CA ALA A 365 24.43 -3.96 -3.97
C ALA A 365 23.97 -3.51 -5.36
N GLN A 366 24.93 -3.09 -6.19
CA GLN A 366 24.67 -2.67 -7.56
C GLN A 366 24.42 -3.88 -8.47
N LEU A 367 23.59 -3.68 -9.49
CA LEU A 367 23.25 -4.63 -10.54
C LEU A 367 23.92 -4.25 -11.87
N ASP A 368 24.41 -5.25 -12.59
CA ASP A 368 24.78 -5.13 -14.01
C ASP A 368 23.54 -5.19 -14.93
N ASP A 369 23.73 -5.00 -16.24
CA ASP A 369 22.65 -5.08 -17.23
C ASP A 369 22.00 -6.47 -17.35
N ASN A 370 22.67 -7.51 -16.83
CA ASN A 370 22.17 -8.89 -16.78
C ASN A 370 21.52 -9.22 -15.43
N TRP A 371 21.25 -8.22 -14.58
CA TRP A 371 20.65 -8.38 -13.25
C TRP A 371 21.49 -9.23 -12.27
N ASN A 372 22.80 -9.31 -12.51
CA ASN A 372 23.73 -9.90 -11.55
C ASN A 372 24.26 -8.82 -10.60
N ILE A 373 24.48 -9.22 -9.35
CA ILE A 373 25.14 -8.36 -8.37
C ILE A 373 26.60 -8.16 -8.80
N ILE A 374 27.04 -6.90 -8.82
CA ILE A 374 28.43 -6.53 -9.07
C ILE A 374 29.21 -6.72 -7.76
N GLU A 375 30.14 -7.68 -7.76
CA GLU A 375 30.98 -7.97 -6.60
C GLU A 375 31.77 -6.72 -6.16
N GLY A 376 31.85 -6.49 -4.84
CA GLY A 376 32.53 -5.32 -4.26
C GLY A 376 31.70 -4.04 -4.17
N THR A 377 30.43 -4.05 -4.61
CA THR A 377 29.51 -2.89 -4.52
C THR A 377 28.55 -2.94 -3.33
N TYR A 378 28.82 -3.84 -2.37
CA TYR A 378 27.97 -4.02 -1.19
C TYR A 378 27.99 -2.78 -0.29
N GLN A 379 26.81 -2.38 0.17
CA GLN A 379 26.62 -1.27 1.10
C GLN A 379 25.70 -1.71 2.22
N THR A 380 26.12 -1.49 3.48
CA THR A 380 25.32 -1.82 4.66
C THR A 380 24.81 -0.54 5.32
N TYR A 381 23.52 -0.50 5.65
CA TYR A 381 22.89 0.63 6.33
C TYR A 381 22.20 0.18 7.62
N ASP A 382 22.35 0.97 8.69
CA ASP A 382 21.63 0.77 9.94
C ASP A 382 20.19 1.27 9.78
N VAL A 383 19.23 0.34 9.85
CA VAL A 383 17.79 0.60 9.73
C VAL A 383 17.02 -0.35 10.62
N ASP A 384 15.86 0.06 11.14
CA ASP A 384 14.99 -0.85 11.88
C ASP A 384 13.87 -1.43 11.02
N THR A 385 13.74 -0.94 9.78
CA THR A 385 12.62 -1.25 8.91
C THR A 385 13.02 -1.30 7.45
N ILE A 386 12.48 -2.28 6.72
CA ILE A 386 12.55 -2.39 5.27
C ILE A 386 11.13 -2.36 4.71
N LEU A 387 10.87 -1.38 3.85
CA LEU A 387 9.60 -1.21 3.16
C LEU A 387 9.67 -1.84 1.76
N LEU A 388 8.95 -2.93 1.54
CA LEU A 388 8.89 -3.60 0.25
C LEU A 388 7.76 -3.02 -0.61
N ALA A 389 8.12 -2.45 -1.75
CA ALA A 389 7.23 -1.86 -2.75
C ALA A 389 7.58 -2.33 -4.18
N VAL A 390 7.74 -3.65 -4.35
CA VAL A 390 8.24 -4.29 -5.59
C VAL A 390 7.13 -4.71 -6.56
N GLY A 391 6.02 -3.96 -6.56
CA GLY A 391 4.86 -4.19 -7.43
C GLY A 391 3.71 -4.96 -6.77
N LEU A 392 2.64 -5.16 -7.56
CA LEU A 392 1.37 -5.74 -7.11
C LEU A 392 0.96 -6.95 -7.98
N GLU A 393 0.03 -7.76 -7.46
CA GLU A 393 -0.64 -8.89 -8.11
C GLU A 393 -2.16 -8.78 -7.91
N GLU A 394 -2.94 -8.97 -8.96
CA GLU A 394 -4.39 -8.83 -8.95
C GLU A 394 -5.07 -9.91 -8.09
N CYS A 395 -6.07 -9.55 -7.28
CA CYS A 395 -6.83 -10.51 -6.47
C CYS A 395 -7.99 -11.13 -7.26
N ARG A 396 -7.70 -12.06 -8.17
CA ARG A 396 -8.67 -12.64 -9.13
C ARG A 396 -9.37 -13.94 -8.71
N GLU A 397 -9.11 -14.44 -7.50
CA GLU A 397 -9.58 -15.78 -7.10
C GLU A 397 -11.10 -15.96 -7.16
N PHE A 398 -11.86 -14.91 -6.85
CA PHE A 398 -13.32 -14.92 -6.94
C PHE A 398 -13.78 -14.89 -8.39
N THR A 399 -13.18 -14.03 -9.22
CA THR A 399 -13.48 -13.90 -10.65
C THR A 399 -13.26 -15.22 -11.38
N ASP A 400 -12.07 -15.82 -11.22
CA ASP A 400 -11.69 -17.04 -11.92
C ASP A 400 -12.60 -18.21 -11.53
N LYS A 401 -12.98 -18.29 -10.24
CA LYS A 401 -13.85 -19.34 -9.73
C LYS A 401 -15.30 -19.17 -10.16
N ALA A 402 -15.82 -17.95 -10.14
CA ALA A 402 -17.16 -17.64 -10.61
C ALA A 402 -17.31 -17.96 -12.10
N LYS A 403 -16.32 -17.57 -12.94
CA LYS A 403 -16.27 -17.96 -14.36
C LYS A 403 -16.30 -19.48 -14.53
N LYS A 404 -15.47 -20.20 -13.77
CA LYS A 404 -15.42 -21.67 -13.82
C LYS A 404 -16.75 -22.35 -13.48
N TYR A 405 -17.56 -21.75 -12.60
CA TYR A 405 -18.88 -22.28 -12.21
C TYR A 405 -20.05 -21.69 -12.99
N GLY A 406 -19.78 -20.87 -14.01
CA GLY A 406 -20.81 -20.27 -14.85
C GLY A 406 -21.71 -19.29 -14.09
N LEU A 407 -21.19 -18.62 -13.06
CA LEU A 407 -21.80 -17.43 -12.48
C LEU A 407 -21.42 -16.23 -13.35
N ASP A 408 -22.41 -15.40 -13.68
CA ASP A 408 -22.19 -14.19 -14.46
C ASP A 408 -21.42 -13.15 -13.63
N VAL A 409 -20.17 -12.90 -14.03
CA VAL A 409 -19.18 -12.18 -13.22
C VAL A 409 -18.41 -11.14 -14.03
N TYR A 410 -18.23 -9.98 -13.41
CA TYR A 410 -17.47 -8.84 -13.88
C TYR A 410 -16.29 -8.56 -12.94
N SER A 411 -15.29 -7.83 -13.42
CA SER A 411 -14.12 -7.41 -12.64
C SER A 411 -13.85 -5.93 -12.91
N ALA A 412 -13.37 -5.19 -11.91
CA ALA A 412 -13.04 -3.76 -12.05
C ALA A 412 -11.90 -3.33 -11.09
N GLY A 413 -11.24 -2.20 -11.40
CA GLY A 413 -10.06 -1.70 -10.68
C GLY A 413 -8.90 -2.70 -10.70
N ASP A 414 -8.06 -2.68 -9.66
CA ASP A 414 -6.85 -3.53 -9.60
C ASP A 414 -7.13 -5.04 -9.54
N ALA A 415 -8.39 -5.46 -9.34
CA ALA A 415 -8.76 -6.87 -9.51
C ALA A 415 -8.79 -7.28 -10.99
N GLN A 416 -9.03 -6.33 -11.90
CA GLN A 416 -8.95 -6.54 -13.34
C GLN A 416 -7.54 -6.27 -13.85
N GLU A 417 -7.01 -5.09 -13.52
CA GLU A 417 -5.74 -4.58 -14.03
C GLU A 417 -5.21 -3.51 -13.07
N ILE A 418 -3.94 -3.62 -12.68
CA ILE A 418 -3.31 -2.69 -11.74
C ILE A 418 -3.10 -1.33 -12.39
N ALA A 419 -3.69 -0.28 -11.81
CA ALA A 419 -3.60 1.08 -12.32
C ALA A 419 -3.76 2.13 -11.21
N GLU A 420 -3.78 3.41 -11.57
CA GLU A 420 -4.10 4.49 -10.63
C GLU A 420 -5.56 4.42 -10.16
N ALA A 421 -5.83 4.98 -8.96
CA ALA A 421 -7.18 4.95 -8.40
C ALA A 421 -8.22 5.67 -9.28
N SER A 422 -7.78 6.67 -10.05
CA SER A 422 -8.58 7.38 -11.04
C SER A 422 -9.08 6.43 -12.14
N ALA A 423 -8.21 5.57 -12.68
CA ALA A 423 -8.61 4.52 -13.62
C ALA A 423 -9.53 3.48 -12.95
N ALA A 424 -9.29 3.14 -11.68
CA ALA A 424 -10.15 2.22 -10.93
C ALA A 424 -11.60 2.74 -10.79
N MET A 425 -11.79 4.05 -10.59
CA MET A 425 -13.13 4.65 -10.54
C MET A 425 -13.86 4.50 -11.89
N PHE A 426 -13.20 4.81 -13.01
CA PHE A 426 -13.80 4.66 -14.35
C PHE A 426 -14.13 3.22 -14.69
N THR A 427 -13.20 2.28 -14.47
CA THR A 427 -13.48 0.85 -14.71
C THR A 427 -14.64 0.34 -13.84
N GLY A 428 -14.80 0.86 -12.62
CA GLY A 428 -15.97 0.64 -11.77
C GLY A 428 -17.27 1.16 -12.39
N LYS A 429 -17.30 2.42 -12.83
CA LYS A 429 -18.47 3.02 -13.51
C LYS A 429 -18.86 2.21 -14.76
N ILE A 430 -17.88 1.84 -15.59
CA ILE A 430 -18.06 1.05 -16.81
C ILE A 430 -18.63 -0.34 -16.46
N ALA A 431 -18.05 -1.03 -15.47
CA ALA A 431 -18.52 -2.35 -15.04
C ALA A 431 -19.97 -2.29 -14.51
N GLY A 432 -20.32 -1.28 -13.71
CA GLY A 432 -21.68 -1.04 -13.24
C GLY A 432 -22.67 -0.90 -14.40
N ARG A 433 -22.33 -0.12 -15.44
CA ARG A 433 -23.18 0.03 -16.63
C ARG A 433 -23.23 -1.22 -17.53
N LYS A 434 -22.14 -1.98 -17.62
CA LYS A 434 -22.13 -3.30 -18.29
C LYS A 434 -23.09 -4.27 -17.60
N ILE A 435 -23.11 -4.29 -16.27
CA ILE A 435 -24.08 -5.07 -15.47
C ILE A 435 -25.51 -4.59 -15.74
N LEU A 436 -25.78 -3.28 -15.73
CA LEU A 436 -27.10 -2.72 -16.03
C LEU A 436 -27.64 -3.16 -17.40
N LYS A 437 -26.82 -3.07 -18.45
CA LYS A 437 -27.16 -3.57 -19.79
C LYS A 437 -27.51 -5.06 -19.75
N SER A 438 -26.72 -5.86 -19.02
CA SER A 438 -26.95 -7.31 -18.88
C SER A 438 -28.21 -7.67 -18.08
N LEU A 439 -28.73 -6.72 -17.28
CA LEU A 439 -30.01 -6.82 -16.57
C LEU A 439 -31.18 -6.27 -17.41
N GLY A 440 -30.94 -5.90 -18.68
CA GLY A 440 -31.96 -5.42 -19.61
C GLY A 440 -32.28 -3.92 -19.50
N LYS A 441 -31.51 -3.14 -18.73
CA LYS A 441 -31.70 -1.69 -18.63
C LYS A 441 -31.16 -1.00 -19.89
N LYS A 442 -31.91 -0.03 -20.42
CA LYS A 442 -31.50 0.79 -21.57
C LYS A 442 -30.56 1.91 -21.11
N ILE A 443 -29.26 1.60 -21.00
CA ILE A 443 -28.21 2.53 -20.56
C ILE A 443 -27.11 2.59 -21.62
N GLN A 444 -26.59 3.79 -21.86
CA GLN A 444 -25.40 4.00 -22.69
C GLN A 444 -24.14 3.94 -21.83
N ILE A 445 -23.08 3.36 -22.39
CA ILE A 445 -21.72 3.43 -21.82
C ILE A 445 -21.01 4.44 -22.72
N PRO A 446 -20.62 5.62 -22.22
CA PRO A 446 -19.89 6.60 -23.02
C PRO A 446 -18.57 5.99 -23.51
N GLU A 447 -18.28 6.12 -24.79
CA GLU A 447 -17.04 5.62 -25.41
C GLU A 447 -15.81 6.33 -24.81
N GLU A 448 -15.94 7.63 -24.60
CA GLU A 448 -14.97 8.50 -23.91
C GLU A 448 -14.52 7.95 -22.54
N TRP A 449 -15.35 7.16 -21.84
CA TRP A 449 -14.93 6.57 -20.55
C TRP A 449 -13.92 5.45 -20.72
N GLU A 450 -14.00 4.68 -21.80
CA GLU A 450 -13.00 3.64 -22.09
C GLU A 450 -11.68 4.31 -22.50
N GLU A 451 -11.72 5.33 -23.36
CA GLU A 451 -10.55 6.12 -23.75
C GLU A 451 -9.87 6.78 -22.53
N LYS A 452 -10.64 7.46 -21.67
CA LYS A 452 -10.12 8.06 -20.44
C LYS A 452 -9.53 7.03 -19.49
N ALA A 453 -10.15 5.85 -19.36
CA ALA A 453 -9.60 4.79 -18.54
C ALA A 453 -8.24 4.33 -19.07
N GLU A 454 -8.06 4.22 -20.40
CA GLU A 454 -6.76 3.88 -21.01
C GLU A 454 -5.73 5.00 -20.82
N ILE A 455 -6.11 6.27 -20.99
CA ILE A 455 -5.24 7.42 -20.70
C ILE A 455 -4.76 7.39 -19.24
N LEU A 456 -5.66 7.15 -18.28
CA LEU A 456 -5.33 7.11 -16.85
C LEU A 456 -4.50 5.87 -16.44
N LYS A 457 -4.45 4.83 -17.27
CA LYS A 457 -3.59 3.65 -17.10
C LYS A 457 -2.23 3.80 -17.76
N SER A 458 -2.07 4.80 -18.62
CA SER A 458 -0.84 4.99 -19.38
C SER A 458 0.37 5.05 -18.45
N LYS A 459 1.47 4.48 -18.92
CA LYS A 459 2.76 4.62 -18.24
C LYS A 459 3.22 6.07 -18.40
N PRO A 460 4.01 6.58 -17.44
CA PRO A 460 4.60 7.90 -17.60
C PRO A 460 5.41 7.98 -18.91
N GLY A 461 5.30 9.11 -19.61
CA GLY A 461 5.98 9.37 -20.87
C GLY A 461 7.45 9.77 -20.70
N GLU A 462 8.02 10.34 -21.75
CA GLU A 462 9.40 10.79 -21.76
C GLU A 462 9.63 11.97 -20.80
N VAL A 463 10.85 12.06 -20.28
CA VAL A 463 11.25 13.16 -19.40
C VAL A 463 11.79 14.32 -20.24
N GLN A 464 11.14 15.46 -20.17
CA GLN A 464 11.48 16.69 -20.87
C GLN A 464 12.14 17.68 -19.88
N LEU A 465 13.47 17.68 -19.80
CA LEU A 465 14.22 18.55 -18.87
C LEU A 465 14.39 19.99 -19.39
N GLU A 466 14.43 20.16 -20.70
CA GLU A 466 14.50 21.47 -21.36
C GLU A 466 13.10 21.83 -21.85
N ARG A 467 12.53 22.91 -21.33
CA ARG A 467 11.22 23.41 -21.74
C ARG A 467 11.13 24.92 -21.61
N GLU A 468 10.37 25.52 -22.50
CA GLU A 468 10.01 26.93 -22.41
C GLU A 468 9.06 27.12 -21.22
N GLN A 469 9.33 28.17 -20.45
CA GLN A 469 8.52 28.65 -19.34
C GLN A 469 8.29 30.14 -19.62
N PHE A 470 7.19 30.69 -19.09
CA PHE A 470 6.84 32.10 -19.26
C PHE A 470 8.05 33.01 -19.08
N GLU A 471 8.38 33.82 -20.10
CA GLU A 471 9.66 34.54 -20.17
C GLU A 471 9.66 35.83 -19.35
N ASP A 472 8.53 36.53 -19.30
CA ASP A 472 8.44 37.87 -18.73
C ASP A 472 8.72 37.88 -17.21
N ASN A 473 9.15 39.05 -16.74
CA ASN A 473 9.47 39.32 -15.34
C ASN A 473 8.46 40.29 -14.70
N GLU A 474 7.22 40.28 -15.17
CA GLU A 474 6.14 41.16 -14.71
C GLU A 474 4.92 40.34 -14.27
N GLY A 475 4.08 40.94 -13.41
CA GLY A 475 2.82 40.33 -12.99
C GLY A 475 2.97 39.07 -12.11
N PHE A 476 1.95 38.22 -12.18
CA PHE A 476 1.96 36.89 -11.56
C PHE A 476 2.08 35.82 -12.63
N PHE A 477 2.94 34.83 -12.39
CA PHE A 477 2.98 33.65 -13.24
C PHE A 477 3.38 32.40 -12.45
N PRO A 478 2.80 31.23 -12.77
CA PRO A 478 3.23 29.97 -12.20
C PRO A 478 4.50 29.47 -12.89
N VAL A 479 5.33 28.75 -12.12
CA VAL A 479 6.44 27.97 -12.67
C VAL A 479 6.15 26.50 -12.41
N PHE A 480 6.21 25.71 -13.48
CA PHE A 480 5.90 24.29 -13.45
C PHE A 480 7.18 23.45 -13.35
N HIS A 481 7.26 22.69 -12.27
CA HIS A 481 8.38 21.81 -11.93
C HIS A 481 8.05 20.34 -12.22
N CYS A 482 7.16 20.10 -13.18
CA CYS A 482 6.89 18.80 -13.78
C CYS A 482 7.60 18.71 -15.13
N PHE A 483 8.24 17.56 -15.35
CA PHE A 483 9.14 17.31 -16.49
C PHE A 483 8.79 16.00 -17.19
N GLN A 484 7.61 15.44 -16.96
CA GLN A 484 7.24 14.14 -17.49
C GLN A 484 5.76 14.12 -17.79
N ASP A 485 5.41 13.56 -18.95
CA ASP A 485 4.02 13.36 -19.34
C ASP A 485 3.35 12.36 -18.40
N ILE A 486 2.31 12.82 -17.71
CA ILE A 486 1.52 12.04 -16.77
C ILE A 486 0.06 12.50 -16.87
N PRO A 487 -0.93 11.61 -16.75
CA PRO A 487 -2.33 11.98 -16.92
C PRO A 487 -2.84 12.78 -15.71
N CYS A 488 -2.74 14.11 -15.74
CA CYS A 488 -3.10 15.02 -14.64
C CYS A 488 -3.43 16.44 -15.10
N ASP A 489 -4.63 16.93 -14.78
CA ASP A 489 -5.09 18.30 -15.09
C ASP A 489 -5.29 19.19 -13.84
N ALA A 490 -4.84 18.75 -12.66
CA ALA A 490 -5.23 19.39 -11.40
C ALA A 490 -4.90 20.89 -11.31
N CYS A 491 -3.76 21.34 -11.88
CA CYS A 491 -3.41 22.77 -11.91
C CYS A 491 -4.23 23.56 -12.94
N THR A 492 -4.54 22.95 -14.08
CA THR A 492 -5.40 23.49 -15.15
C THR A 492 -6.80 23.72 -14.60
N ALA A 493 -7.41 22.69 -14.01
CA ALA A 493 -8.73 22.76 -13.40
C ALA A 493 -8.81 23.71 -12.18
N ALA A 494 -7.68 23.93 -11.50
CA ALA A 494 -7.60 24.88 -10.38
C ALA A 494 -7.61 26.35 -10.85
N CYS A 495 -7.26 26.63 -12.12
CA CYS A 495 -7.16 27.98 -12.67
C CYS A 495 -8.54 28.51 -13.05
N SER A 496 -9.10 29.42 -12.25
CA SER A 496 -10.41 30.03 -12.53
C SER A 496 -10.43 30.97 -13.73
N HIS A 497 -9.27 31.39 -14.20
CA HIS A 497 -9.11 32.32 -15.33
C HIS A 497 -8.81 31.60 -16.66
N GLY A 498 -8.50 30.30 -16.62
CA GLY A 498 -8.16 29.55 -17.84
C GLY A 498 -6.74 29.77 -18.37
N ASN A 499 -5.86 30.40 -17.59
CA ASN A 499 -4.49 30.75 -18.03
C ASN A 499 -3.50 29.59 -17.98
N ILE A 500 -3.94 28.39 -17.58
CA ILE A 500 -3.11 27.19 -17.52
C ILE A 500 -3.77 26.17 -18.43
N GLU A 501 -3.01 25.61 -19.38
CA GLU A 501 -3.48 24.61 -20.32
C GLU A 501 -2.55 23.39 -20.32
N THR A 502 -3.13 22.21 -20.44
CA THR A 502 -2.43 20.98 -20.88
C THR A 502 -2.74 20.86 -22.37
N GLY A 503 -1.74 20.71 -23.24
CA GLY A 503 -1.94 20.93 -24.68
C GLY A 503 -2.78 19.88 -25.39
N GLU A 504 -2.64 19.80 -26.72
CA GLU A 504 -3.67 19.22 -27.59
C GLU A 504 -3.90 17.72 -27.38
N GLU A 505 -2.90 16.95 -26.94
CA GLU A 505 -3.04 15.51 -26.63
C GLU A 505 -3.75 15.26 -25.28
N GLY A 506 -4.14 16.32 -24.58
CA GLY A 506 -4.98 16.29 -23.39
C GLY A 506 -4.20 16.26 -22.08
N ILE A 507 -4.81 15.68 -21.04
CA ILE A 507 -4.30 15.79 -19.65
C ILE A 507 -2.95 15.11 -19.40
N THR A 508 -2.41 14.38 -20.38
CA THR A 508 -1.10 13.72 -20.30
C THR A 508 0.05 14.68 -20.52
N GLU A 509 -0.18 15.77 -21.25
CA GLU A 509 0.85 16.75 -21.52
C GLU A 509 1.18 17.60 -20.30
N ILE A 510 2.42 18.08 -20.29
CA ILE A 510 2.91 18.95 -19.23
C ILE A 510 2.20 20.33 -19.30
N PRO A 511 1.67 20.85 -18.19
CA PRO A 511 0.94 22.12 -18.18
C PRO A 511 1.83 23.32 -18.53
N GLN A 512 1.26 24.27 -19.26
CA GLN A 512 1.87 25.54 -19.65
C GLN A 512 1.03 26.73 -19.17
N PHE A 513 1.67 27.86 -18.94
CA PHE A 513 1.00 29.13 -18.67
C PHE A 513 0.85 29.88 -19.99
N ILE A 514 -0.39 30.15 -20.37
CA ILE A 514 -0.75 30.79 -21.65
C ILE A 514 -1.33 32.20 -21.46
N GLY A 515 -1.41 32.68 -20.22
CA GLY A 515 -1.91 34.02 -19.91
C GLY A 515 -0.87 35.11 -20.17
N GLU A 516 -1.34 36.34 -20.32
CA GLU A 516 -0.54 37.56 -20.31
C GLU A 516 -0.30 38.05 -18.87
N VAL A 517 0.56 39.07 -18.72
CA VAL A 517 1.02 39.63 -17.43
C VAL A 517 -0.12 39.94 -16.45
N ASP A 518 -1.25 40.45 -16.94
CA ASP A 518 -2.40 40.88 -16.14
C ASP A 518 -3.49 39.80 -15.96
N ASP A 519 -3.35 38.64 -16.60
CA ASP A 519 -4.40 37.62 -16.59
C ASP A 519 -4.42 36.81 -15.28
N CYS A 520 -3.30 36.71 -14.58
CA CYS A 520 -3.19 35.96 -13.33
C CYS A 520 -3.40 36.85 -12.10
N ASP A 521 -4.40 36.52 -11.28
CA ASP A 521 -4.73 37.24 -10.05
C ASP A 521 -3.91 36.81 -8.82
N GLY A 522 -2.95 35.90 -8.99
CA GLY A 522 -2.15 35.36 -7.90
C GLY A 522 -2.95 34.57 -6.86
N CYS A 523 -4.08 33.94 -7.22
CA CYS A 523 -4.93 33.22 -6.26
C CYS A 523 -4.30 31.97 -5.62
N LEU A 524 -3.11 31.52 -6.05
CA LEU A 524 -2.35 30.38 -5.48
C LEU A 524 -3.05 28.99 -5.51
N ARG A 525 -4.15 28.83 -6.24
CA ARG A 525 -4.88 27.54 -6.29
C ARG A 525 -4.04 26.44 -6.93
N CYS A 526 -3.41 26.72 -8.09
CA CYS A 526 -2.53 25.78 -8.80
C CYS A 526 -1.39 25.26 -7.91
N VAL A 527 -0.83 26.11 -7.04
CA VAL A 527 0.20 25.73 -6.05
C VAL A 527 -0.40 24.80 -4.98
N SER A 528 -1.54 25.18 -4.39
CA SER A 528 -2.13 24.45 -3.27
C SER A 528 -2.79 23.12 -3.66
N GLU A 529 -3.30 23.00 -4.88
CA GLU A 529 -4.04 21.84 -5.39
C GLU A 529 -3.13 20.85 -6.14
N CYS A 530 -1.94 21.26 -6.59
CA CYS A 530 -0.98 20.39 -7.29
C CYS A 530 -0.69 19.09 -6.50
N PRO A 531 -0.94 17.89 -7.07
CA PRO A 531 -0.60 16.61 -6.46
C PRO A 531 0.91 16.39 -6.26
N GLY A 532 1.70 16.85 -7.23
CA GLY A 532 3.15 16.77 -7.23
C GLY A 532 3.83 17.72 -6.24
N LEU A 533 3.13 18.75 -5.72
CA LEU A 533 3.77 19.89 -5.05
C LEU A 533 4.87 20.51 -5.93
N ALA A 534 4.57 20.58 -7.24
CA ALA A 534 5.51 20.90 -8.31
C ALA A 534 5.08 22.16 -9.07
N VAL A 535 4.37 23.07 -8.41
CA VAL A 535 4.03 24.39 -8.95
C VAL A 535 4.44 25.42 -7.92
N THR A 536 5.21 26.42 -8.34
CA THR A 536 5.45 27.64 -7.56
C THR A 536 4.76 28.81 -8.25
N LEU A 537 4.50 29.89 -7.52
CA LEU A 537 3.96 31.12 -8.08
C LEU A 537 4.94 32.26 -7.82
N VAL A 538 5.30 33.00 -8.87
CA VAL A 538 6.17 34.17 -8.83
C VAL A 538 5.30 35.43 -8.88
N ASP A 539 5.59 36.38 -8.00
CA ASP A 539 4.96 37.70 -7.94
C ASP A 539 6.03 38.77 -8.16
N CYS A 540 5.97 39.44 -9.31
CA CYS A 540 6.90 40.48 -9.72
C CYS A 540 6.36 41.91 -9.55
N ASN A 541 5.11 42.09 -9.09
CA ASN A 541 4.44 43.39 -9.15
C ASN A 541 5.13 44.49 -8.32
N ASP A 542 5.65 44.13 -7.15
CA ASP A 542 6.28 45.09 -6.24
C ASP A 542 7.78 45.32 -6.51
N ASP A 543 8.51 44.26 -6.90
CA ASP A 543 9.97 44.27 -7.08
C ASP A 543 10.38 43.21 -8.12
N PRO A 544 10.41 43.56 -9.42
CA PRO A 544 10.75 42.62 -10.50
C PRO A 544 12.14 42.00 -10.40
N ASP A 545 13.10 42.71 -9.81
CA ASP A 545 14.48 42.21 -9.62
C ASP A 545 14.56 41.18 -8.49
N ASN A 546 13.66 41.29 -7.50
CA ASN A 546 13.59 40.40 -6.35
C ASN A 546 12.15 39.97 -6.07
N PRO A 547 11.54 39.15 -6.94
CA PRO A 547 10.16 38.75 -6.79
C PRO A 547 9.91 37.93 -5.53
N VAL A 548 8.64 37.84 -5.15
CA VAL A 548 8.16 36.94 -4.11
C VAL A 548 7.78 35.61 -4.74
N VAL A 549 8.44 34.53 -4.36
CA VAL A 549 8.14 33.17 -4.85
C VAL A 549 7.43 32.40 -3.76
N THR A 550 6.28 31.79 -4.09
CA THR A 550 5.44 31.04 -3.16
C THR A 550 5.50 29.54 -3.42
N PHE A 551 5.84 28.78 -2.39
CA PHE A 551 6.09 27.34 -2.43
C PHE A 551 5.02 26.53 -1.68
N PRO A 552 4.63 25.35 -2.18
CA PRO A 552 3.84 24.41 -1.41
C PRO A 552 4.71 23.69 -0.37
N TYR A 553 4.23 23.62 0.87
CA TYR A 553 4.97 23.05 2.00
C TYR A 553 4.04 22.25 2.92
N GLU A 554 4.32 20.96 3.05
CA GLU A 554 3.48 20.02 3.82
C GLU A 554 4.18 19.40 5.02
N ILE A 555 5.52 19.39 5.07
CA ILE A 555 6.31 18.67 6.09
C ILE A 555 6.81 19.65 7.17
N TRP A 556 7.10 19.22 8.41
CA TRP A 556 7.69 20.03 9.48
C TRP A 556 7.12 21.47 9.62
N LYS A 557 5.79 21.59 9.61
CA LYS A 557 5.08 22.88 9.60
C LYS A 557 5.44 23.78 10.80
N SER A 558 5.80 23.19 11.93
CA SER A 558 6.23 23.89 13.14
C SER A 558 7.54 24.68 12.97
N ASP A 559 8.37 24.28 12.00
CA ASP A 559 9.74 24.77 11.85
C ASP A 559 9.80 26.04 10.99
N VAL A 560 8.72 26.39 10.29
CA VAL A 560 8.65 27.54 9.38
C VAL A 560 7.83 28.66 9.99
N LYS A 561 8.45 29.84 10.15
CA LYS A 561 7.83 31.04 10.71
C LYS A 561 8.18 32.27 9.86
N VAL A 562 7.28 33.24 9.81
CA VAL A 562 7.58 34.55 9.18
C VAL A 562 8.83 35.16 9.83
N GLY A 563 9.73 35.67 8.99
CA GLY A 563 11.04 36.21 9.38
C GLY A 563 12.17 35.18 9.55
N SER A 564 11.86 33.88 9.63
CA SER A 564 12.89 32.84 9.69
C SER A 564 13.57 32.64 8.31
N LYS A 565 14.84 32.25 8.30
CA LYS A 565 15.56 31.92 7.05
C LYS A 565 15.42 30.44 6.72
N VAL A 566 14.78 30.16 5.59
CA VAL A 566 14.59 28.80 5.07
C VAL A 566 15.55 28.52 3.93
N GLU A 567 15.91 27.26 3.73
CA GLU A 567 16.70 26.82 2.59
C GLU A 567 15.79 26.61 1.37
N VAL A 568 16.16 27.21 0.25
CA VAL A 568 15.50 27.05 -1.04
C VAL A 568 16.39 26.20 -1.93
N ILE A 569 15.78 25.25 -2.61
CA ILE A 569 16.44 24.29 -3.48
C ILE A 569 15.82 24.27 -4.88
N ASP A 570 16.59 23.75 -5.83
CA ASP A 570 16.13 23.52 -7.19
C ASP A 570 15.43 22.15 -7.36
N ASP A 571 15.03 21.87 -8.59
CA ASP A 571 14.37 20.63 -9.00
C ASP A 571 15.15 19.36 -8.67
N PHE A 572 16.48 19.45 -8.61
CA PHE A 572 17.39 18.34 -8.38
C PHE A 572 17.88 18.27 -6.93
N GLY A 573 17.39 19.16 -6.06
CA GLY A 573 17.76 19.22 -4.64
C GLY A 573 19.05 20.00 -4.34
N ALA A 574 19.62 20.70 -5.32
CA ALA A 574 20.76 21.57 -5.10
C ALA A 574 20.33 22.83 -4.35
N THR A 575 21.17 23.30 -3.42
CA THR A 575 20.87 24.50 -2.62
C THR A 575 21.05 25.75 -3.48
N ILE A 576 19.98 26.53 -3.64
CA ILE A 576 20.02 27.86 -4.26
C ILE A 576 20.52 28.89 -3.25
N GLY A 577 19.98 28.85 -2.03
CA GLY A 577 20.34 29.80 -0.98
C GLY A 577 19.40 29.76 0.22
N ARG A 578 19.64 30.67 1.17
CA ARG A 578 18.78 30.85 2.34
C ARG A 578 18.10 32.21 2.31
N PHE A 579 16.77 32.19 2.30
CA PHE A 579 15.94 33.39 2.13
C PHE A 579 14.98 33.56 3.32
N PRO A 580 14.70 34.80 3.74
CA PRO A 580 13.73 35.06 4.79
C PRO A 580 12.31 34.77 4.30
N VAL A 581 11.52 34.10 5.15
CA VAL A 581 10.09 33.90 4.90
C VAL A 581 9.35 35.21 5.11
N GLU A 582 8.67 35.66 4.08
CA GLU A 582 7.91 36.91 4.08
C GLU A 582 6.46 36.68 4.53
N ARG A 583 5.84 35.62 4.01
CA ARG A 583 4.43 35.33 4.24
C ARG A 583 4.20 33.82 4.30
N ILE A 584 3.24 33.41 5.15
CA ILE A 584 2.76 32.03 5.21
C ILE A 584 1.24 32.06 5.11
N ILE A 585 0.68 31.34 4.14
CA ILE A 585 -0.78 31.17 3.98
C ILE A 585 -1.11 29.70 4.15
N LYS A 586 -2.14 29.38 4.92
CA LYS A 586 -2.66 28.00 5.01
C LYS A 586 -3.85 27.84 4.06
N ARG A 587 -3.79 26.84 3.17
CA ARG A 587 -4.92 26.42 2.32
C ARG A 587 -5.14 24.92 2.46
N GLY A 588 -6.25 24.53 3.10
CA GLY A 588 -6.46 23.13 3.52
C GLY A 588 -5.33 22.66 4.43
N GLU A 589 -4.75 21.50 4.13
CA GLU A 589 -3.56 20.98 4.81
C GLU A 589 -2.24 21.42 4.17
N THR A 590 -2.23 22.30 3.17
CA THR A 590 -0.98 22.77 2.55
C THR A 590 -0.61 24.14 3.12
N LEU A 591 0.62 24.32 3.59
CA LEU A 591 1.17 25.66 3.84
C LEU A 591 1.77 26.20 2.54
N LEU A 592 1.56 27.49 2.29
CA LEU A 592 2.12 28.23 1.18
C LEU A 592 3.14 29.20 1.77
N VAL A 593 4.41 28.95 1.52
CA VAL A 593 5.53 29.70 2.10
C VAL A 593 6.06 30.64 1.02
N SER A 594 5.95 31.94 1.25
CA SER A 594 6.45 32.97 0.33
C SER A 594 7.81 33.49 0.80
N VAL A 595 8.78 33.56 -0.10
CA VAL A 595 10.12 34.09 0.15
C VAL A 595 10.51 35.08 -0.95
N LYS A 596 11.20 36.15 -0.57
CA LYS A 596 11.76 37.13 -1.51
C LYS A 596 13.15 36.70 -1.95
N MET A 597 13.41 36.68 -3.26
CA MET A 597 14.71 36.25 -3.81
C MET A 597 15.03 36.92 -5.16
N PRO A 598 16.31 36.98 -5.57
CA PRO A 598 16.67 37.50 -6.89
C PRO A 598 15.99 36.74 -8.04
N PHE A 599 15.48 37.46 -9.05
CA PHE A 599 14.72 36.90 -10.17
C PHE A 599 15.43 35.75 -10.90
N LYS A 600 16.76 35.84 -11.05
CA LYS A 600 17.59 34.79 -11.67
C LYS A 600 17.45 33.40 -11.04
N TYR A 601 16.92 33.31 -9.82
CA TYR A 601 16.66 32.05 -9.13
C TYR A 601 15.18 31.67 -9.09
N ALA A 602 14.26 32.60 -9.37
CA ALA A 602 12.84 32.41 -9.16
C ALA A 602 12.26 31.23 -9.97
N LYS A 603 12.71 31.06 -11.22
CA LYS A 603 12.24 29.98 -12.12
C LYS A 603 12.85 28.61 -11.81
N SER A 604 14.01 28.55 -11.15
CA SER A 604 14.64 27.28 -10.76
C SER A 604 14.32 26.87 -9.33
N ALA A 605 13.77 27.77 -8.52
CA ALA A 605 13.42 27.49 -7.13
C ALA A 605 12.16 26.61 -7.07
N ALA A 606 12.35 25.34 -6.69
CA ALA A 606 11.28 24.33 -6.72
C ALA A 606 10.69 24.01 -5.35
N SER A 607 11.47 24.17 -4.27
CA SER A 607 10.98 23.84 -2.93
C SER A 607 11.72 24.58 -1.81
N VAL A 608 11.02 24.70 -0.68
CA VAL A 608 11.58 25.10 0.61
C VAL A 608 11.71 23.84 1.46
N VAL A 609 12.92 23.55 1.94
CA VAL A 609 13.17 22.30 2.67
C VAL A 609 14.05 22.50 3.90
N LYS A 610 13.94 21.54 4.81
CA LYS A 610 14.99 21.16 5.75
C LYS A 610 15.58 19.86 5.20
N LYS A 611 16.80 19.88 4.71
CA LYS A 611 17.42 18.67 4.14
C LYS A 611 17.52 17.58 5.20
N ILE A 612 17.09 16.37 4.85
CA ILE A 612 17.43 15.17 5.63
C ILE A 612 18.93 14.94 5.45
N GLU A 613 19.63 14.74 6.57
CA GLU A 613 21.06 14.41 6.51
C GLU A 613 21.24 13.05 5.84
N LYS A 614 22.16 13.00 4.88
CA LYS A 614 22.47 11.75 4.19
C LYS A 614 23.15 10.80 5.18
N VAL A 615 22.62 9.59 5.26
CA VAL A 615 23.26 8.50 6.01
C VAL A 615 24.26 7.81 5.06
N ASP A 616 25.54 7.84 5.41
CA ASP A 616 26.56 7.12 4.67
C ASP A 616 26.56 5.63 5.04
N PRO A 617 26.76 4.72 4.07
CA PRO A 617 26.81 3.29 4.35
C PRO A 617 28.06 2.90 5.13
N GLN A 618 27.94 1.84 5.92
CA GLN A 618 29.08 1.09 6.41
C GLN A 618 29.64 0.24 5.24
N LEU A 619 30.85 0.56 4.79
CA LEU A 619 31.57 -0.18 3.74
C LEU A 619 32.23 -1.47 4.29
N ILE A 620 31.46 -2.26 5.04
CA ILE A 620 31.93 -3.55 5.54
C ILE A 620 31.79 -4.56 4.39
N TYR A 621 32.93 -5.13 3.97
CA TYR A 621 33.00 -6.18 2.97
C TYR A 621 32.45 -7.49 3.54
N GLU A 622 31.14 -7.69 3.41
CA GLU A 622 30.52 -8.96 3.74
C GLU A 622 30.40 -9.87 2.53
N LYS A 623 30.59 -11.16 2.80
CA LYS A 623 30.70 -12.22 1.80
C LYS A 623 29.36 -12.47 1.11
N LYS A 624 29.41 -13.01 -0.11
CA LYS A 624 28.29 -13.43 -0.95
C LYS A 624 27.11 -14.05 -0.17
N SER A 625 25.95 -13.42 -0.30
CA SER A 625 24.67 -13.89 0.26
C SER A 625 24.28 -15.28 -0.28
N PRO A 626 23.95 -16.25 0.58
CA PRO A 626 23.52 -17.57 0.14
C PRO A 626 22.08 -17.48 -0.38
N LYS A 627 21.89 -17.22 -1.68
CA LYS A 627 20.55 -17.13 -2.32
C LYS A 627 19.59 -18.26 -1.89
N ASP A 628 20.13 -19.45 -1.65
CA ASP A 628 19.38 -20.64 -1.21
C ASP A 628 18.80 -20.56 0.21
N SER A 629 19.27 -19.67 1.08
CA SER A 629 18.74 -19.49 2.44
C SER A 629 17.48 -18.62 2.50
N SER A 630 17.21 -17.84 1.44
CA SER A 630 16.07 -16.93 1.36
C SER A 630 14.76 -17.68 1.60
N ILE A 631 13.91 -17.17 2.50
CA ILE A 631 12.61 -17.78 2.75
C ILE A 631 11.66 -17.42 1.61
N VAL A 632 11.03 -18.43 1.02
CA VAL A 632 10.03 -18.31 -0.03
C VAL A 632 8.63 -18.49 0.54
N CYS A 633 8.39 -19.57 1.29
CA CYS A 633 7.12 -19.77 1.98
C CYS A 633 7.23 -19.32 3.44
N ARG A 634 6.75 -18.11 3.73
CA ARG A 634 6.84 -17.48 5.07
C ARG A 634 6.06 -18.23 6.15
N CYS A 635 5.00 -18.95 5.77
CA CYS A 635 4.14 -19.70 6.69
C CYS A 635 4.70 -21.08 7.08
N GLU A 636 5.54 -21.67 6.23
CA GLU A 636 6.11 -23.03 6.43
C GLU A 636 7.64 -23.00 6.54
N ARG A 637 8.23 -21.80 6.50
CA ARG A 637 9.68 -21.51 6.48
C ARG A 637 10.45 -22.31 5.43
N ILE A 638 9.91 -22.35 4.21
CA ILE A 638 10.57 -23.05 3.09
C ILE A 638 11.54 -22.12 2.39
N THR A 639 12.78 -22.56 2.25
CA THR A 639 13.82 -21.78 1.58
C THR A 639 13.80 -21.94 0.06
N ALA A 640 14.44 -21.02 -0.65
CA ALA A 640 14.64 -21.12 -2.09
C ALA A 640 15.45 -22.38 -2.48
N GLY A 641 16.45 -22.75 -1.68
CA GLY A 641 17.26 -23.94 -1.91
C GLY A 641 16.46 -25.24 -1.83
N GLU A 642 15.52 -25.35 -0.89
CA GLU A 642 14.62 -26.51 -0.77
C GLU A 642 13.74 -26.67 -2.01
N ILE A 643 13.16 -25.57 -2.51
CA ILE A 643 12.33 -25.59 -3.72
C ILE A 643 13.17 -25.93 -4.95
N ARG A 644 14.33 -25.28 -5.11
CA ARG A 644 15.26 -25.49 -6.22
C ARG A 644 15.71 -26.94 -6.32
N LYS A 645 16.00 -27.58 -5.18
CA LYS A 645 16.33 -29.01 -5.14
C LYS A 645 15.21 -29.87 -5.75
N VAL A 646 13.96 -29.67 -5.36
CA VAL A 646 12.82 -30.44 -5.87
C VAL A 646 12.59 -30.20 -7.37
N ILE A 647 12.83 -28.99 -7.87
CA ILE A 647 12.77 -28.67 -9.30
C ILE A 647 13.86 -29.42 -10.08
N LYS A 648 15.09 -29.45 -9.56
CA LYS A 648 16.22 -30.19 -10.14
C LYS A 648 15.97 -31.70 -10.15
N ASP A 649 15.25 -32.22 -9.15
CA ASP A 649 14.83 -33.62 -9.07
C ASP A 649 13.68 -33.96 -10.04
N GLY A 650 13.23 -32.99 -10.86
CA GLY A 650 12.30 -33.22 -11.98
C GLY A 650 10.88 -32.72 -11.76
N ALA A 651 10.58 -32.04 -10.64
CA ALA A 651 9.24 -31.49 -10.44
C ALA A 651 8.93 -30.39 -11.47
N ARG A 652 7.73 -30.43 -12.05
CA ARG A 652 7.20 -29.44 -13.00
C ARG A 652 5.79 -28.97 -12.65
N ASP A 653 5.24 -29.49 -11.55
CA ASP A 653 3.91 -29.14 -11.05
C ASP A 653 4.03 -28.45 -9.67
N MET A 654 3.31 -27.34 -9.50
CA MET A 654 3.19 -26.65 -8.21
C MET A 654 2.68 -27.56 -7.09
N ASN A 655 1.84 -28.55 -7.39
CA ASN A 655 1.38 -29.55 -6.42
C ASN A 655 2.50 -30.51 -5.99
N GLN A 656 3.45 -30.83 -6.87
CA GLN A 656 4.63 -31.62 -6.50
C GLN A 656 5.52 -30.84 -5.54
N ILE A 657 5.78 -29.55 -5.81
CA ILE A 657 6.50 -28.66 -4.89
C ILE A 657 5.80 -28.63 -3.53
N LYS A 658 4.49 -28.44 -3.52
CA LYS A 658 3.67 -28.43 -2.31
C LYS A 658 3.77 -29.73 -1.51
N ILE A 659 3.67 -30.89 -2.16
CA ILE A 659 3.73 -32.19 -1.46
C ILE A 659 5.13 -32.45 -0.90
N ALA A 660 6.17 -32.16 -1.67
CA ALA A 660 7.56 -32.43 -1.28
C ALA A 660 8.07 -31.49 -0.18
N THR A 661 7.65 -30.22 -0.21
CA THR A 661 8.22 -29.18 0.66
C THR A 661 7.21 -28.65 1.69
N ARG A 662 5.91 -28.76 1.44
CA ARG A 662 4.82 -28.00 2.12
C ARG A 662 4.69 -26.53 1.71
N ALA A 663 5.50 -26.02 0.78
CA ALA A 663 5.34 -24.65 0.30
C ALA A 663 3.91 -24.42 -0.25
N GLY A 664 3.25 -23.37 0.26
CA GLY A 664 1.86 -23.05 -0.08
C GLY A 664 0.80 -23.82 0.72
N MET A 665 1.19 -24.64 1.71
CA MET A 665 0.25 -25.32 2.63
C MET A 665 -0.17 -24.50 3.85
N GLY A 666 0.57 -23.44 4.18
CA GLY A 666 0.27 -22.62 5.35
C GLY A 666 -0.99 -21.76 5.18
N ALA A 667 -1.43 -21.17 6.29
CA ALA A 667 -2.60 -20.32 6.48
C ALA A 667 -2.86 -19.26 5.39
N CYS A 668 -1.82 -18.71 4.75
CA CYS A 668 -2.00 -17.75 3.66
C CYS A 668 -2.61 -18.36 2.39
N GLY A 669 -2.57 -19.69 2.22
CA GLY A 669 -3.03 -20.37 1.00
C GLY A 669 -2.18 -20.02 -0.22
N SER A 670 -0.85 -19.95 -0.04
CA SER A 670 0.15 -19.64 -1.08
C SER A 670 0.11 -18.23 -1.67
N LYS A 671 -0.61 -17.27 -1.05
CA LYS A 671 -0.68 -15.88 -1.54
C LYS A 671 0.66 -15.14 -1.60
N THR A 672 1.62 -15.52 -0.75
CA THR A 672 2.93 -14.85 -0.67
C THR A 672 4.04 -15.56 -1.44
N CYS A 673 3.92 -16.87 -1.69
CA CYS A 673 4.98 -17.69 -2.25
C CYS A 673 4.73 -18.17 -3.68
N ASN A 674 3.50 -18.06 -4.21
CA ASN A 674 3.14 -18.61 -5.52
C ASN A 674 4.00 -18.02 -6.66
N SER A 675 4.01 -16.69 -6.77
CA SER A 675 4.77 -15.98 -7.80
C SER A 675 6.28 -16.15 -7.65
N VAL A 676 6.78 -16.22 -6.41
CA VAL A 676 8.19 -16.46 -6.09
C VAL A 676 8.63 -17.86 -6.48
N ILE A 677 7.82 -18.90 -6.23
CA ILE A 677 8.11 -20.27 -6.70
C ILE A 677 8.15 -20.30 -8.22
N GLY A 678 7.18 -19.65 -8.89
CA GLY A 678 7.17 -19.53 -10.35
C GLY A 678 8.42 -18.84 -10.91
N ARG A 679 8.97 -17.85 -10.19
CA ARG A 679 10.26 -17.24 -10.52
C ARG A 679 11.42 -18.23 -10.39
N ILE A 680 11.47 -19.04 -9.33
CA ILE A 680 12.54 -20.03 -9.15
C ILE A 680 12.53 -21.08 -10.28
N PHE A 681 11.36 -21.52 -10.74
CA PHE A 681 11.27 -22.37 -11.93
C PHE A 681 11.95 -21.73 -13.15
N ARG A 682 11.69 -20.45 -13.42
CA ARG A 682 12.33 -19.72 -14.52
C ARG A 682 13.84 -19.56 -14.32
N GLU A 683 14.29 -19.28 -13.10
CA GLU A 683 15.71 -19.21 -12.76
C GLU A 683 16.43 -20.55 -13.00
N GLU A 684 15.73 -21.68 -12.86
CA GLU A 684 16.21 -23.03 -13.19
C GLU A 684 16.02 -23.40 -14.68
N GLY A 685 15.65 -22.43 -15.52
CA GLY A 685 15.51 -22.60 -16.97
C GLY A 685 14.24 -23.33 -17.40
N ILE A 686 13.22 -23.41 -16.54
CA ILE A 686 11.93 -24.05 -16.87
C ILE A 686 10.97 -22.99 -17.46
N PRO A 687 10.50 -23.17 -18.72
CA PRO A 687 9.53 -22.27 -19.33
C PRO A 687 8.19 -22.26 -18.57
N PRO A 688 7.51 -21.11 -18.43
CA PRO A 688 6.22 -21.02 -17.73
C PRO A 688 5.12 -21.98 -18.25
N GLU A 689 5.11 -22.25 -19.55
CA GLU A 689 4.17 -23.15 -20.23
C GLU A 689 4.31 -24.61 -19.81
N ASP A 690 5.50 -25.01 -19.35
CA ASP A 690 5.77 -26.36 -18.85
C ASP A 690 5.40 -26.52 -17.36
N ILE A 691 5.02 -25.43 -16.70
CA ILE A 691 4.68 -25.42 -15.27
C ILE A 691 3.18 -25.64 -15.10
N THR A 692 2.81 -26.76 -14.47
CA THR A 692 1.41 -26.98 -14.10
C THR A 692 1.03 -26.08 -12.91
N PRO A 693 0.01 -25.22 -13.04
CA PRO A 693 -0.38 -24.31 -11.97
C PRO A 693 -1.04 -25.04 -10.81
N ARG A 694 -1.03 -24.40 -9.64
CA ARG A 694 -1.69 -24.93 -8.43
C ARG A 694 -3.19 -25.07 -8.62
N VAL A 695 -3.79 -26.06 -7.94
CA VAL A 695 -5.25 -26.16 -7.85
C VAL A 695 -5.77 -25.18 -6.79
N MET A 696 -6.61 -24.24 -7.22
CA MET A 696 -7.33 -23.32 -6.32
C MET A 696 -8.51 -24.02 -5.65
N ARG A 697 -8.44 -24.17 -4.32
CA ARG A 697 -9.47 -24.76 -3.47
C ARG A 697 -10.15 -23.67 -2.64
N PRO A 698 -11.49 -23.71 -2.45
CA PRO A 698 -12.12 -23.03 -1.32
C PRO A 698 -11.52 -23.54 0.00
N LEU A 699 -11.36 -22.73 1.05
CA LEU A 699 -11.72 -21.31 1.22
C LEU A 699 -10.54 -20.38 0.89
N TYR A 700 -10.82 -19.14 0.48
CA TYR A 700 -9.77 -18.16 0.20
C TYR A 700 -9.27 -17.41 1.44
N VAL A 701 -10.08 -17.37 2.49
CA VAL A 701 -9.74 -16.79 3.79
C VAL A 701 -10.03 -17.83 4.87
N GLU A 702 -9.22 -17.84 5.92
CA GLU A 702 -9.43 -18.70 7.08
C GLU A 702 -10.66 -18.27 7.87
N VAL A 703 -11.41 -19.24 8.36
CA VAL A 703 -12.62 -19.05 9.15
C VAL A 703 -12.73 -20.18 10.16
N SER A 704 -13.38 -19.93 11.31
CA SER A 704 -13.64 -20.97 12.29
C SER A 704 -14.63 -22.01 11.73
N MET A 705 -14.48 -23.26 12.15
CA MET A 705 -15.48 -24.30 11.82
C MET A 705 -16.86 -23.97 12.44
N GLY A 706 -16.88 -23.31 13.60
CA GLY A 706 -18.11 -22.91 14.29
C GLY A 706 -18.99 -21.97 13.45
N ALA A 707 -18.39 -21.09 12.63
CA ALA A 707 -19.15 -20.21 11.75
C ALA A 707 -20.00 -21.02 10.74
N PHE A 708 -19.45 -22.10 10.17
CA PHE A 708 -20.21 -22.99 9.28
C PHE A 708 -21.27 -23.83 9.99
N ALA A 709 -21.17 -23.96 11.32
CA ALA A 709 -22.18 -24.58 12.16
C ALA A 709 -23.26 -23.57 12.62
N GLY A 710 -23.20 -22.30 12.19
CA GLY A 710 -24.12 -21.25 12.63
C GLY A 710 -23.92 -20.83 14.09
N LEU A 711 -22.74 -21.06 14.64
CA LEU A 711 -22.34 -20.59 15.97
C LEU A 711 -21.80 -19.16 15.87
N ASP A 712 -22.13 -18.36 16.87
CA ASP A 712 -21.65 -16.97 17.01
C ASP A 712 -20.22 -16.90 17.56
#